data_AF-A0A2U2CCT3-F1
#
_entry.id   AF-A0A2U2CCT3-F1
#
_cell.length_a   1.000
_cell.length_b   1.000
_cell.length_c   1.000
_cell.angle_alpha   90.00
_cell.angle_beta   90.00
_cell.angle_gamma   90.00
#
_symmetry.space_group_name_H-M   'P 1'
#
loop_
_entity.id
_entity.type
_entity.pdbx_description
1 polymer ?
#
loop_
_entity_poly.entity_id
_entity_poly.type
_entity_poly.pdbx_seq_one_letter_code
_entity_poly.pdbx_strand_id
1 'polypeptide(L)'
;MHRSGTSALAGVLSKLGCDLPKAIMEPSRANAKGFFESTAVRDLNEEILASAGTSWDDFLAVNPHWTDSPVAASYFARAVELVRTDFGDSPLIVLKDPRICRLVPFWTRVLEQAGYRVLPILTVRHPEEVARSLRQKKKFSRGLSHMIWLHHVLEAELETRGTARYATSYDMLIRRWPFVVSEAAKTLGVHWPRGLDQVETVIEDFLSTELRHHQERPEDQGDNPLLVAWLRNTYAIFSRWAEQGEDADDYETLDTIREAFNDAARAFGRLVKVEREERRLLSEEIKTLEAARDSQRQRAEDAIARAQADTGKMTDDLSRKAAAMKDLEVALATRSQQLDAEQKARATEKDALTRKLTELEAELNRKASTAEKLEAALAARKQQLEDEQTTRRNDKDILTKKLLAARDEAAASERALAEALAASEARGQEVERLSATLRAEQARATAGERDKATLLAEHKTLTDRFENQRAEYERLKDSVSARDQELAQLTLVITQSDREISRLGKELTDAEAQREASRAELEALGNELAQVRSALLQRQHEAETTAAELSQAKAELSDARAELSEAQAGLSQMQAALSETRNDLSEARTEQAREAEAATRLRADLETARKSAQEMQDHLQDRFREVATLTQYAMKQQGEIDTLHSRVATLGDKLAKGESANAVLSRDSAQRVSEMAALHVDLSSLRYDLSAAMQERDALAREVAALRSSTSWRITGPLRRMIRLVRRG
;
A
#
# COMPACT_ATOMS: atom_id res chain seq x y z
N MET A 1 -25.15 -15.92 -38.43
CA MET A 1 -24.50 -16.89 -37.52
C MET A 1 -23.01 -16.58 -37.36
N HIS A 2 -22.48 -16.64 -36.13
CA HIS A 2 -21.07 -16.34 -35.83
C HIS A 2 -20.13 -17.32 -36.54
N ARG A 3 -18.99 -16.82 -37.06
CA ARG A 3 -17.96 -17.65 -37.71
C ARG A 3 -18.34 -18.22 -39.10
N SER A 4 -19.48 -17.84 -39.67
CA SER A 4 -19.88 -18.21 -41.05
C SER A 4 -19.30 -17.32 -42.16
N GLY A 5 -18.27 -16.51 -41.86
CA GLY A 5 -17.66 -15.61 -42.86
C GLY A 5 -18.36 -14.25 -43.02
N THR A 6 -19.29 -13.89 -42.15
CA THR A 6 -20.04 -12.62 -42.25
C THR A 6 -19.15 -11.37 -42.17
N SER A 7 -18.03 -11.40 -41.45
CA SER A 7 -17.07 -10.29 -41.42
C SER A 7 -16.31 -10.14 -42.74
N ALA A 8 -15.94 -11.25 -43.38
CA ALA A 8 -15.28 -11.26 -44.68
C ALA A 8 -16.20 -10.63 -45.74
N LEU A 9 -17.46 -11.07 -45.76
CA LEU A 9 -18.48 -10.55 -46.67
C LEU A 9 -18.74 -9.06 -46.45
N ALA A 10 -18.93 -8.63 -45.20
CA ALA A 10 -19.12 -7.21 -44.88
C ALA A 10 -17.92 -6.35 -45.29
N GLY A 11 -16.70 -6.86 -45.12
CA GLY A 11 -15.47 -6.20 -45.57
C GLY A 11 -15.39 -6.06 -47.09
N VAL A 12 -15.82 -7.08 -47.85
CA VAL A 12 -15.92 -7.01 -49.32
C VAL A 12 -16.95 -5.97 -49.76
N LEU A 13 -18.16 -6.00 -49.18
CA LEU A 13 -19.23 -5.04 -49.49
C LEU A 13 -18.83 -3.59 -49.16
N SER A 14 -18.13 -3.37 -48.05
CA SER A 14 -17.59 -2.05 -47.71
C SER A 14 -16.58 -1.56 -48.76
N LYS A 15 -15.73 -2.44 -49.26
CA LYS A 15 -14.75 -2.10 -50.31
C LYS A 15 -15.41 -1.78 -51.64
N LEU A 16 -16.55 -2.41 -51.94
CA LEU A 16 -17.42 -2.09 -53.08
C LEU A 16 -18.14 -0.75 -52.93
N GLY A 17 -17.99 -0.09 -51.78
CA GLY A 17 -18.49 1.26 -51.53
C GLY A 17 -19.82 1.32 -50.77
N CYS A 18 -20.30 0.21 -50.20
CA CYS A 18 -21.42 0.28 -49.27
C CYS A 18 -20.98 0.91 -47.94
N ASP A 19 -21.84 1.74 -47.35
CA ASP A 19 -21.51 2.41 -46.09
C ASP A 19 -21.70 1.48 -44.89
N LEU A 20 -20.76 1.57 -43.96
CA LEU A 20 -20.79 0.87 -42.68
C LEU A 20 -21.34 1.82 -41.58
N PRO A 21 -21.77 1.29 -40.42
CA PRO A 21 -22.15 2.13 -39.29
C PRO A 21 -21.04 3.10 -38.89
N LYS A 22 -21.38 4.32 -38.48
CA LYS A 22 -20.41 5.33 -37.99
C LYS A 22 -19.51 4.82 -36.86
N ALA A 23 -20.06 4.03 -35.93
CA ALA A 23 -19.34 3.48 -34.79
C ALA A 23 -19.13 1.96 -34.94
N ILE A 24 -18.02 1.57 -35.55
CA ILE A 24 -17.65 0.16 -35.75
C ILE A 24 -16.90 -0.36 -34.53
N MET A 25 -17.20 -1.60 -34.12
CA MET A 25 -16.50 -2.30 -33.05
C MET A 25 -15.00 -2.47 -33.34
N GLU A 26 -14.17 -2.17 -32.34
CA GLU A 26 -12.72 -2.25 -32.44
C GLU A 26 -12.24 -3.67 -32.81
N PRO A 27 -11.17 -3.78 -33.63
CA PRO A 27 -10.50 -5.06 -33.87
C PRO A 27 -10.04 -5.72 -32.56
N SER A 28 -10.05 -7.05 -32.51
CA SER A 28 -9.55 -7.80 -31.34
C SER A 28 -8.50 -8.82 -31.76
N ARG A 29 -7.73 -9.39 -30.81
CA ARG A 29 -6.83 -10.53 -31.10
C ARG A 29 -7.56 -11.69 -31.79
N ALA A 30 -8.87 -11.84 -31.56
CA ALA A 30 -9.71 -12.87 -32.16
C ALA A 30 -10.19 -12.54 -33.59
N ASN A 31 -10.12 -11.28 -34.00
CA ASN A 31 -10.42 -10.79 -35.35
C ASN A 31 -9.65 -9.47 -35.59
N ALA A 32 -8.40 -9.59 -36.05
CA ALA A 32 -7.46 -8.47 -36.14
C ALA A 32 -7.82 -7.45 -37.23
N LYS A 33 -8.73 -7.78 -38.16
CA LYS A 33 -9.14 -6.91 -39.27
C LYS A 33 -10.42 -6.11 -39.01
N GLY A 34 -10.99 -6.24 -37.81
CA GLY A 34 -12.22 -5.57 -37.42
C GLY A 34 -13.45 -6.45 -37.63
N PHE A 35 -14.49 -6.17 -36.86
CA PHE A 35 -15.74 -6.93 -36.94
C PHE A 35 -16.68 -6.40 -38.02
N PHE A 36 -16.55 -5.16 -38.47
CA PHE A 36 -17.53 -4.53 -39.38
C PHE A 36 -18.97 -4.62 -38.81
N GLU A 37 -19.08 -4.55 -37.48
CA GLU A 37 -20.32 -4.64 -36.68
C GLU A 37 -20.47 -3.33 -35.89
N SER A 38 -21.69 -2.82 -35.76
CA SER A 38 -21.98 -1.71 -34.83
C SER A 38 -22.04 -2.24 -33.40
N THR A 39 -21.28 -1.63 -32.49
CA THR A 39 -21.28 -2.01 -31.06
C THR A 39 -22.67 -1.81 -30.46
N ALA A 40 -23.35 -0.71 -30.82
CA ALA A 40 -24.69 -0.40 -30.35
C ALA A 40 -25.73 -1.40 -30.86
N VAL A 41 -25.62 -1.84 -32.13
CA VAL A 41 -26.49 -2.89 -32.69
C VAL A 41 -26.27 -4.22 -31.98
N ARG A 42 -25.01 -4.59 -31.69
CA ARG A 42 -24.69 -5.80 -30.92
C ARG A 42 -25.34 -5.76 -29.55
N ASP A 43 -25.16 -4.68 -28.80
CA ASP A 43 -25.66 -4.55 -27.43
C ASP A 43 -27.18 -4.57 -27.39
N LEU A 44 -27.83 -3.86 -28.33
CA LEU A 44 -29.27 -3.90 -28.50
C LEU A 44 -29.79 -5.31 -28.83
N ASN A 45 -29.08 -6.07 -29.67
CA ASN A 45 -29.44 -7.46 -29.97
C ASN A 45 -29.32 -8.38 -28.75
N GLU A 46 -28.30 -8.20 -27.90
CA GLU A 46 -28.18 -8.97 -26.65
C GLU A 46 -29.33 -8.62 -25.67
N GLU A 47 -29.67 -7.34 -25.53
CA GLU A 47 -30.82 -6.88 -24.73
C GLU A 47 -32.14 -7.48 -25.22
N ILE A 48 -32.37 -7.44 -26.55
CA ILE A 48 -33.56 -8.00 -27.19
C ILE A 48 -33.67 -9.51 -26.91
N LEU A 49 -32.61 -10.28 -27.19
CA LEU A 49 -32.62 -11.73 -26.97
C LEU A 49 -32.85 -12.07 -25.50
N ALA A 50 -32.18 -11.37 -24.58
CA ALA A 50 -32.36 -11.56 -23.14
C ALA A 50 -33.80 -11.28 -22.71
N SER A 51 -34.41 -10.20 -23.21
CA SER A 51 -35.81 -9.87 -22.93
C SER A 51 -36.81 -10.89 -23.51
N ALA A 52 -36.42 -11.60 -24.58
CA ALA A 52 -37.18 -12.72 -25.15
C ALA A 52 -36.92 -14.06 -24.44
N GLY A 53 -36.09 -14.09 -23.39
CA GLY A 53 -35.77 -15.29 -22.61
C GLY A 53 -34.76 -16.23 -23.27
N THR A 54 -34.01 -15.75 -24.25
CA THR A 54 -33.05 -16.52 -25.05
C THR A 54 -31.70 -15.77 -25.13
N SER A 55 -30.71 -16.35 -25.81
CA SER A 55 -29.38 -15.78 -26.01
C SER A 55 -28.83 -16.21 -27.35
N TRP A 56 -27.83 -15.52 -27.90
CA TRP A 56 -27.31 -15.87 -29.25
C TRP A 56 -26.83 -17.32 -29.38
N ASP A 57 -26.38 -17.95 -28.30
CA ASP A 57 -25.91 -19.34 -28.25
C ASP A 57 -26.99 -20.35 -27.87
N ASP A 58 -28.25 -19.93 -27.89
CA ASP A 58 -29.42 -20.78 -27.78
C ASP A 58 -29.79 -21.37 -29.14
N PHE A 59 -30.21 -22.64 -29.13
CA PHE A 59 -30.66 -23.38 -30.30
C PHE A 59 -32.18 -23.55 -30.34
N LEU A 60 -32.90 -23.00 -29.35
CA LEU A 60 -34.35 -22.92 -29.34
C LEU A 60 -34.85 -21.68 -30.09
N ALA A 61 -36.03 -21.78 -30.72
CA ALA A 61 -36.66 -20.66 -31.37
C ALA A 61 -36.92 -19.49 -30.39
N VAL A 62 -36.81 -18.26 -30.91
CA VAL A 62 -37.22 -17.05 -30.18
C VAL A 62 -38.72 -17.15 -29.90
N ASN A 63 -39.17 -16.68 -28.73
CA ASN A 63 -40.59 -16.68 -28.39
C ASN A 63 -41.38 -15.90 -29.46
N PRO A 64 -42.28 -16.55 -30.23
CA PRO A 64 -42.99 -15.89 -31.32
C PRO A 64 -43.85 -14.72 -30.84
N HIS A 65 -44.38 -14.81 -29.61
CA HIS A 65 -45.21 -13.77 -28.99
C HIS A 65 -44.40 -12.60 -28.40
N TRP A 66 -43.06 -12.66 -28.42
CA TRP A 66 -42.25 -11.55 -27.90
C TRP A 66 -42.45 -10.27 -28.74
N THR A 67 -42.58 -10.41 -30.05
CA THR A 67 -42.74 -9.28 -30.98
C THR A 67 -44.01 -8.45 -30.74
N ASP A 68 -45.04 -9.06 -30.15
CA ASP A 68 -46.31 -8.41 -29.78
C ASP A 68 -46.27 -7.74 -28.40
N SER A 69 -45.15 -7.87 -27.66
CA SER A 69 -45.04 -7.34 -26.31
C SER A 69 -44.81 -5.82 -26.27
N PRO A 70 -45.26 -5.10 -25.22
CA PRO A 70 -44.97 -3.68 -25.04
C PRO A 70 -43.45 -3.39 -24.97
N VAL A 71 -42.67 -4.35 -24.48
CA VAL A 71 -41.22 -4.26 -24.40
C VAL A 71 -40.59 -4.25 -25.80
N ALA A 72 -41.09 -5.08 -26.72
CA ALA A 72 -40.61 -5.09 -28.10
C ALA A 72 -40.84 -3.75 -28.82
N ALA A 73 -41.94 -3.04 -28.54
CA ALA A 73 -42.20 -1.72 -29.10
C ALA A 73 -41.15 -0.67 -28.68
N SER A 74 -40.68 -0.73 -27.42
CA SER A 74 -39.59 0.13 -26.94
C SER A 74 -38.27 -0.15 -27.66
N TYR A 75 -37.91 -1.44 -27.81
CA TYR A 75 -36.73 -1.83 -28.57
C TYR A 75 -36.82 -1.47 -30.05
N PHE A 76 -37.99 -1.59 -30.64
CA PHE A 76 -38.24 -1.21 -32.03
C PHE A 76 -37.95 0.28 -32.28
N ALA A 77 -38.49 1.17 -31.43
CA ALA A 77 -38.25 2.61 -31.53
C ALA A 77 -36.75 2.95 -31.39
N ARG A 78 -36.07 2.33 -30.41
CA ARG A 78 -34.61 2.48 -30.21
C ARG A 78 -33.82 1.99 -31.44
N ALA A 79 -34.21 0.87 -32.03
CA ALA A 79 -33.53 0.30 -33.19
C ALA A 79 -33.67 1.19 -34.44
N VAL A 80 -34.86 1.76 -34.69
CA VAL A 80 -35.09 2.69 -35.80
C VAL A 80 -34.23 3.95 -35.65
N GLU A 81 -34.19 4.52 -34.45
CA GLU A 81 -33.35 5.71 -34.18
C GLU A 81 -31.86 5.38 -34.31
N LEU A 82 -31.46 4.19 -33.86
CA LEU A 82 -30.09 3.72 -33.99
C LEU A 82 -29.67 3.61 -35.47
N VAL A 83 -30.50 3.01 -36.33
CA VAL A 83 -30.22 2.90 -37.78
C VAL A 83 -30.08 4.30 -38.41
N ARG A 84 -31.02 5.21 -38.12
CA ARG A 84 -30.96 6.59 -38.66
C ARG A 84 -29.71 7.33 -38.20
N THR A 85 -29.32 7.15 -36.94
CA THR A 85 -28.12 7.77 -36.38
C THR A 85 -26.84 7.18 -36.99
N ASP A 86 -26.74 5.86 -37.05
CA ASP A 86 -25.54 5.14 -37.49
C ASP A 86 -25.26 5.31 -38.98
N PHE A 87 -26.30 5.45 -39.80
CA PHE A 87 -26.15 5.49 -41.27
C PHE A 87 -26.55 6.82 -41.92
N GLY A 88 -27.28 7.70 -41.24
CA GLY A 88 -27.68 9.01 -41.77
C GLY A 88 -28.44 8.90 -43.09
N ASP A 89 -28.06 9.72 -44.07
CA ASP A 89 -28.67 9.76 -45.41
C ASP A 89 -28.01 8.79 -46.42
N SER A 90 -27.24 7.80 -45.94
CA SER A 90 -26.56 6.87 -46.84
C SER A 90 -27.57 6.07 -47.69
N PRO A 91 -27.42 6.04 -49.01
CA PRO A 91 -28.37 5.37 -49.92
C PRO A 91 -28.14 3.85 -50.02
N LEU A 92 -26.97 3.34 -49.61
CA LEU A 92 -26.64 1.92 -49.67
C LEU A 92 -25.75 1.51 -48.49
N ILE A 93 -26.37 0.82 -47.53
CA ILE A 93 -25.74 0.48 -46.25
C ILE A 93 -25.51 -1.03 -46.11
N VAL A 94 -24.56 -1.40 -45.25
CA VAL A 94 -24.37 -2.78 -44.79
C VAL A 94 -24.59 -2.84 -43.28
N LEU A 95 -25.72 -3.42 -42.88
CA LEU A 95 -25.98 -3.79 -41.49
C LEU A 95 -25.56 -5.24 -41.25
N LYS A 96 -24.54 -5.44 -40.42
CA LYS A 96 -24.08 -6.78 -40.05
C LYS A 96 -24.03 -6.92 -38.54
N ASP A 97 -24.72 -7.93 -38.03
CA ASP A 97 -24.47 -8.59 -36.76
C ASP A 97 -24.84 -10.08 -36.91
N PRO A 98 -24.01 -11.05 -36.47
CA PRO A 98 -24.29 -12.46 -36.68
C PRO A 98 -25.56 -12.99 -35.99
N ARG A 99 -26.16 -12.24 -35.04
CA ARG A 99 -27.41 -12.53 -34.31
C ARG A 99 -28.65 -12.13 -35.10
N ILE A 100 -28.52 -11.27 -36.10
CA ILE A 100 -29.66 -10.81 -36.93
C ILE A 100 -30.38 -11.99 -37.57
N CYS A 101 -29.70 -13.10 -37.85
CA CYS A 101 -30.33 -14.33 -38.34
C CYS A 101 -31.44 -14.89 -37.44
N ARG A 102 -31.46 -14.54 -36.14
CA ARG A 102 -32.54 -14.93 -35.21
C ARG A 102 -33.58 -13.84 -35.00
N LEU A 103 -33.32 -12.64 -35.51
CA LEU A 103 -34.13 -11.44 -35.33
C LEU A 103 -34.53 -10.83 -36.68
N VAL A 104 -34.55 -11.65 -37.75
CA VAL A 104 -34.84 -11.18 -39.12
C VAL A 104 -36.16 -10.43 -39.17
N PRO A 105 -37.29 -10.96 -38.66
CA PRO A 105 -38.57 -10.23 -38.73
C PRO A 105 -38.53 -8.87 -38.04
N PHE A 106 -37.81 -8.77 -36.90
CA PHE A 106 -37.65 -7.52 -36.18
C PHE A 106 -36.83 -6.51 -36.99
N TRP A 107 -35.66 -6.91 -37.48
CA TRP A 107 -34.77 -6.02 -38.22
C TRP A 107 -35.31 -5.62 -39.58
N THR A 108 -36.06 -6.49 -40.26
CA THR A 108 -36.75 -6.14 -41.51
C THR A 108 -37.68 -4.97 -41.29
N ARG A 109 -38.57 -5.06 -40.28
CA ARG A 109 -39.49 -3.97 -39.95
C ARG A 109 -38.76 -2.69 -39.53
N VAL A 110 -37.67 -2.80 -38.78
CA VAL A 110 -36.86 -1.64 -38.34
C VAL A 110 -36.26 -0.92 -39.55
N LEU A 111 -35.67 -1.67 -40.49
CA LEU A 111 -35.02 -1.11 -41.68
C LEU A 111 -36.05 -0.49 -42.64
N GLU A 112 -37.20 -1.14 -42.85
CA GLU A 112 -38.29 -0.60 -43.64
C GLU A 112 -38.83 0.71 -43.03
N GLN A 113 -39.01 0.77 -41.71
CA GLN A 113 -39.42 1.98 -40.99
C GLN A 113 -38.36 3.09 -41.04
N ALA A 114 -37.08 2.73 -41.16
CA ALA A 114 -35.98 3.66 -41.38
C ALA A 114 -35.88 4.12 -42.85
N GLY A 115 -36.70 3.58 -43.77
CA GLY A 115 -36.74 3.96 -45.18
C GLY A 115 -35.87 3.11 -46.11
N TYR A 116 -35.34 1.99 -45.62
CA TYR A 116 -34.49 1.09 -46.40
C TYR A 116 -35.27 -0.09 -46.98
N ARG A 117 -34.94 -0.46 -48.23
CA ARG A 117 -35.30 -1.77 -48.80
C ARG A 117 -34.31 -2.81 -48.31
N VAL A 118 -34.81 -3.89 -47.71
CA VAL A 118 -34.00 -4.97 -47.15
C VAL A 118 -33.60 -5.97 -48.22
N LEU A 119 -32.29 -6.29 -48.28
CA LEU A 119 -31.69 -7.21 -49.26
C LEU A 119 -30.79 -8.22 -48.53
N PRO A 120 -31.34 -9.39 -48.12
CA PRO A 120 -30.57 -10.36 -47.35
C PRO A 120 -29.47 -11.03 -48.18
N ILE A 121 -28.27 -11.15 -47.60
CA ILE A 121 -27.21 -12.04 -48.12
C ILE A 121 -26.93 -13.13 -47.10
N LEU A 122 -27.29 -14.37 -47.45
CA LEU A 122 -27.12 -15.54 -46.61
C LEU A 122 -25.75 -16.15 -46.85
N THR A 123 -24.81 -15.97 -45.92
CA THR A 123 -23.49 -16.60 -45.98
C THR A 123 -23.39 -17.81 -45.06
N VAL A 124 -23.04 -18.96 -45.63
CA VAL A 124 -22.80 -20.20 -44.88
C VAL A 124 -21.33 -20.59 -44.87
N ARG A 125 -20.96 -21.44 -43.93
CA ARG A 125 -19.66 -22.09 -43.84
C ARG A 125 -19.86 -23.51 -43.37
N HIS A 126 -18.96 -24.40 -43.75
CA HIS A 126 -19.02 -25.80 -43.37
C HIS A 126 -19.23 -25.95 -41.84
N PRO A 127 -20.27 -26.68 -41.39
CA PRO A 127 -20.67 -26.73 -39.99
C PRO A 127 -19.56 -27.24 -39.05
N GLU A 128 -18.70 -28.13 -39.53
CA GLU A 128 -17.57 -28.64 -38.74
C GLU A 128 -16.48 -27.57 -38.48
N GLU A 129 -16.23 -26.68 -39.44
CA GLU A 129 -15.27 -25.59 -39.26
C GLU A 129 -15.80 -24.58 -38.24
N VAL A 130 -17.11 -24.30 -38.30
CA VAL A 130 -17.79 -23.45 -37.33
C VAL A 130 -17.70 -24.05 -35.92
N ALA A 131 -18.01 -25.35 -35.77
CA ALA A 131 -17.95 -26.05 -34.49
C ALA A 131 -16.54 -26.04 -33.86
N ARG A 132 -15.51 -26.31 -34.67
CA ARG A 132 -14.11 -26.24 -34.22
C ARG A 132 -13.74 -24.84 -33.76
N SER A 133 -14.16 -23.81 -34.50
CA SER A 133 -13.88 -22.42 -34.15
C SER A 133 -14.57 -21.99 -32.85
N LEU A 134 -15.82 -22.42 -32.63
CA LEU A 134 -16.55 -22.19 -31.38
C LEU A 134 -15.95 -22.93 -30.20
N ARG A 135 -15.50 -24.18 -30.36
CA ARG A 135 -14.79 -24.93 -29.31
C ARG A 135 -13.51 -24.24 -28.84
N GLN A 136 -12.69 -23.72 -29.77
CA GLN A 136 -11.45 -23.04 -29.40
C GLN A 136 -11.70 -21.76 -28.59
N LYS A 137 -12.70 -20.97 -28.98
CA LYS A 137 -12.96 -19.63 -28.41
C LYS A 137 -13.94 -19.61 -27.25
N LYS A 138 -14.98 -20.44 -27.32
CA LYS A 138 -16.14 -20.44 -26.41
C LYS A 138 -16.29 -21.75 -25.63
N LYS A 139 -15.41 -22.73 -25.87
CA LYS A 139 -15.43 -24.06 -25.21
C LYS A 139 -16.75 -24.82 -25.37
N PHE A 140 -17.51 -24.50 -26.43
CA PHE A 140 -18.73 -25.22 -26.76
C PHE A 140 -18.40 -26.63 -27.23
N SER A 141 -19.28 -27.59 -26.92
CA SER A 141 -19.20 -28.94 -27.46
C SER A 141 -19.51 -28.92 -28.96
N ARG A 142 -19.05 -29.97 -29.66
CA ARG A 142 -19.26 -30.13 -31.10
C ARG A 142 -20.76 -30.17 -31.43
N GLY A 143 -21.51 -31.05 -30.77
CA GLY A 143 -22.95 -31.21 -30.99
C GLY A 143 -23.76 -29.93 -30.72
N LEU A 144 -23.45 -29.20 -29.64
CA LEU A 144 -24.10 -27.91 -29.39
C LEU A 144 -23.82 -26.90 -30.50
N SER A 145 -22.56 -26.79 -30.92
CA SER A 145 -22.17 -25.86 -31.99
C SER A 145 -22.89 -26.16 -33.30
N HIS A 146 -23.10 -27.44 -33.60
CA HIS A 146 -23.90 -27.89 -34.74
C HIS A 146 -25.38 -27.53 -34.62
N MET A 147 -26.00 -27.72 -33.45
CA MET A 147 -27.40 -27.33 -33.21
C MET A 147 -27.60 -25.82 -33.36
N ILE A 148 -26.69 -25.00 -32.80
CA ILE A 148 -26.69 -23.54 -32.96
C ILE A 148 -26.57 -23.18 -34.45
N TRP A 149 -25.62 -23.78 -35.17
CA TRP A 149 -25.43 -23.51 -36.60
C TRP A 149 -26.69 -23.84 -37.41
N LEU A 150 -27.26 -25.02 -37.21
CA LEU A 150 -28.42 -25.51 -37.97
C LEU A 150 -29.63 -24.60 -37.74
N HIS A 151 -29.93 -24.30 -36.47
CA HIS A 151 -31.01 -23.38 -36.10
C HIS A 151 -30.82 -22.02 -36.77
N HIS A 152 -29.64 -21.40 -36.63
CA HIS A 152 -29.42 -20.05 -37.15
C HIS A 152 -29.51 -19.96 -38.68
N VAL A 153 -29.08 -21.01 -39.39
CA VAL A 153 -29.14 -21.04 -40.86
C VAL A 153 -30.57 -21.25 -41.34
N LEU A 154 -31.30 -22.20 -40.74
CA LEU A 154 -32.68 -22.49 -41.14
C LEU A 154 -33.65 -21.34 -40.81
N GLU A 155 -33.49 -20.67 -39.67
CA GLU A 155 -34.34 -19.52 -39.34
C GLU A 155 -34.04 -18.32 -40.24
N ALA A 156 -32.76 -18.03 -40.54
CA ALA A 156 -32.42 -16.99 -41.49
C ALA A 156 -32.98 -17.27 -42.89
N GLU A 157 -32.96 -18.53 -43.29
CA GLU A 157 -33.54 -18.96 -44.55
C GLU A 157 -35.04 -18.73 -44.56
N LEU A 158 -35.78 -19.34 -43.64
CA LEU A 158 -37.24 -19.23 -43.59
C LEU A 158 -37.70 -17.76 -43.55
N GLU A 159 -37.15 -16.98 -42.64
CA GLU A 159 -37.61 -15.60 -42.36
C GLU A 159 -37.20 -14.59 -43.43
N THR A 160 -36.36 -14.98 -44.40
CA THR A 160 -36.01 -14.13 -45.55
C THR A 160 -36.71 -14.54 -46.85
N ARG A 161 -37.50 -15.61 -46.86
CA ARG A 161 -38.28 -16.01 -48.04
C ARG A 161 -39.21 -14.89 -48.49
N GLY A 162 -39.46 -14.81 -49.80
CA GLY A 162 -40.30 -13.76 -50.40
C GLY A 162 -39.63 -12.39 -50.55
N THR A 163 -38.37 -12.23 -50.10
CA THR A 163 -37.55 -11.04 -50.37
C THR A 163 -36.50 -11.33 -51.45
N ALA A 164 -36.03 -10.30 -52.14
CA ALA A 164 -34.88 -10.45 -53.04
C ALA A 164 -33.62 -10.72 -52.19
N ARG A 165 -33.10 -11.95 -52.26
CA ARG A 165 -31.99 -12.43 -51.44
C ARG A 165 -30.94 -13.15 -52.28
N TYR A 166 -29.73 -13.26 -51.75
CA TYR A 166 -28.64 -13.99 -52.39
C TYR A 166 -27.95 -14.92 -51.37
N ALA A 167 -27.76 -16.18 -51.74
CA ALA A 167 -27.03 -17.16 -50.93
C ALA A 167 -25.58 -17.29 -51.41
N THR A 168 -24.64 -17.37 -50.47
CA THR A 168 -23.22 -17.59 -50.75
C THR A 168 -22.58 -18.45 -49.66
N SER A 169 -21.32 -18.85 -49.87
CA SER A 169 -20.53 -19.57 -48.87
C SER A 169 -19.20 -18.86 -48.64
N TYR A 170 -18.61 -19.05 -47.46
CA TYR A 170 -17.28 -18.55 -47.16
C TYR A 170 -16.24 -19.09 -48.17
N ASP A 171 -16.37 -20.35 -48.60
CA ASP A 171 -15.47 -20.93 -49.60
C ASP A 171 -15.62 -20.25 -50.98
N MET A 172 -16.86 -19.99 -51.42
CA MET A 172 -17.12 -19.26 -52.67
C MET A 172 -16.64 -17.81 -52.60
N LEU A 173 -16.86 -17.13 -51.48
CA LEU A 173 -16.36 -15.78 -51.26
C LEU A 173 -14.83 -15.73 -51.29
N ILE A 174 -14.15 -16.75 -50.79
CA ILE A 174 -12.70 -16.75 -50.75
C ILE A 174 -12.09 -17.15 -52.10
N ARG A 175 -12.65 -18.14 -52.79
CA ARG A 175 -12.10 -18.68 -54.04
C ARG A 175 -12.52 -17.90 -55.28
N ARG A 176 -13.74 -17.35 -55.28
CA ARG A 176 -14.39 -16.77 -56.47
C ARG A 176 -15.15 -15.49 -56.12
N TRP A 177 -14.55 -14.63 -55.31
CA TRP A 177 -15.18 -13.36 -54.88
C TRP A 177 -15.71 -12.49 -56.04
N PRO A 178 -15.07 -12.36 -57.23
CA PRO A 178 -15.63 -11.52 -58.30
C PRO A 178 -16.94 -12.08 -58.85
N PHE A 179 -17.07 -13.41 -58.91
CA PHE A 179 -18.31 -14.09 -59.29
C PHE A 179 -19.40 -13.83 -58.25
N VAL A 180 -19.09 -14.00 -56.96
CA VAL A 180 -20.02 -13.76 -55.85
C VAL A 180 -20.58 -12.33 -55.90
N VAL A 181 -19.71 -11.34 -56.10
CA VAL A 181 -20.10 -9.93 -56.16
C VAL A 181 -20.96 -9.62 -57.40
N SER A 182 -20.62 -10.21 -58.56
CA SER A 182 -21.36 -9.99 -59.81
C SER A 182 -22.75 -10.61 -59.76
N GLU A 183 -22.87 -11.87 -59.33
CA GLU A 183 -24.16 -12.55 -59.20
C GLU A 183 -25.01 -11.95 -58.07
N ALA A 184 -24.39 -11.49 -56.97
CA ALA A 184 -25.12 -10.76 -55.92
C ALA A 184 -25.73 -9.46 -56.46
N ALA A 185 -25.00 -8.65 -57.23
CA ALA A 185 -25.54 -7.43 -57.84
C ALA A 185 -26.75 -7.74 -58.74
N LYS A 186 -26.60 -8.77 -59.59
CA LYS A 186 -27.64 -9.20 -60.52
C LYS A 186 -28.90 -9.71 -59.80
N THR A 187 -28.73 -10.62 -58.85
CA THR A 187 -29.84 -11.26 -58.12
C THR A 187 -30.57 -10.26 -57.22
N LEU A 188 -29.83 -9.36 -56.55
CA LEU A 188 -30.44 -8.35 -55.66
C LEU A 188 -30.97 -7.14 -56.44
N GLY A 189 -30.58 -6.97 -57.70
CA GLY A 189 -30.94 -5.83 -58.53
C GLY A 189 -30.32 -4.52 -58.05
N VAL A 190 -29.03 -4.57 -57.70
CA VAL A 190 -28.26 -3.41 -57.20
C VAL A 190 -27.04 -3.14 -58.05
N HIS A 191 -26.60 -1.88 -58.05
CA HIS A 191 -25.31 -1.47 -58.62
C HIS A 191 -24.35 -1.11 -57.49
N TRP A 192 -23.16 -1.70 -57.51
CA TRP A 192 -22.12 -1.37 -56.54
C TRP A 192 -21.58 0.05 -56.82
N PRO A 193 -21.39 0.89 -55.78
CA PRO A 193 -20.86 2.24 -55.94
C PRO A 193 -19.47 2.30 -56.58
N ARG A 194 -18.67 1.24 -56.41
CA ARG A 194 -17.35 1.09 -57.04
C ARG A 194 -17.33 -0.11 -57.98
N GLY A 195 -16.71 0.07 -59.14
CA GLY A 195 -16.51 -0.98 -60.13
C GLY A 195 -15.51 -2.03 -59.66
N LEU A 196 -15.64 -3.28 -60.15
CA LEU A 196 -14.75 -4.39 -59.78
C LEU A 196 -13.28 -4.09 -60.11
N ASP A 197 -13.03 -3.43 -61.23
CA ASP A 197 -11.71 -2.98 -61.70
C ASP A 197 -11.02 -2.01 -60.71
N GLN A 198 -11.80 -1.25 -59.94
CA GLN A 198 -11.27 -0.28 -58.97
C GLN A 198 -10.91 -0.90 -57.62
N VAL A 199 -11.48 -2.07 -57.30
CA VAL A 199 -11.41 -2.67 -55.96
C VAL A 199 -10.72 -4.03 -55.95
N GLU A 200 -10.38 -4.59 -57.11
CA GLU A 200 -9.81 -5.93 -57.28
C GLU A 200 -8.63 -6.19 -56.34
N THR A 201 -7.54 -5.42 -56.48
CA THR A 201 -6.34 -5.58 -55.64
C THR A 201 -6.65 -5.38 -54.15
N VAL A 202 -7.50 -4.41 -53.80
CA VAL A 202 -7.84 -4.07 -52.41
C VAL A 202 -8.65 -5.18 -51.74
N ILE A 203 -9.51 -5.86 -52.49
CA ILE A 203 -10.29 -7.01 -52.01
C ILE A 203 -9.42 -8.26 -51.94
N GLU A 204 -8.58 -8.52 -52.95
CA GLU A 204 -7.64 -9.65 -52.95
C GLU A 204 -6.67 -9.60 -51.76
N ASP A 205 -6.07 -8.44 -51.47
CA ASP A 205 -5.20 -8.24 -50.30
C ASP A 205 -5.97 -8.44 -48.98
N PHE A 206 -7.24 -8.06 -48.96
CA PHE A 206 -8.07 -8.25 -47.78
C PHE A 206 -8.38 -9.73 -47.53
N LEU A 207 -8.75 -10.49 -48.56
CA LEU A 207 -9.12 -11.91 -48.46
C LEU A 207 -7.89 -12.85 -48.35
N SER A 208 -6.77 -12.54 -49.01
CA SER A 208 -5.53 -13.35 -49.02
C SER A 208 -4.94 -13.61 -47.63
N THR A 209 -5.12 -12.66 -46.72
CA THR A 209 -4.74 -12.81 -45.31
C THR A 209 -5.74 -13.62 -44.47
N GLU A 210 -7.01 -13.73 -44.87
CA GLU A 210 -8.02 -14.56 -44.19
C GLU A 210 -7.94 -16.04 -44.61
N LEU A 211 -7.38 -16.30 -45.80
CA LEU A 211 -7.12 -17.62 -46.38
C LEU A 211 -6.21 -18.53 -45.54
N ARG A 212 -5.47 -17.99 -44.56
CA ARG A 212 -4.46 -18.75 -43.79
C ARG A 212 -5.02 -19.65 -42.68
N HIS A 213 -6.32 -19.64 -42.41
CA HIS A 213 -6.81 -20.26 -41.19
C HIS A 213 -7.48 -21.62 -41.33
N HIS A 214 -8.08 -21.98 -42.47
CA HIS A 214 -8.87 -23.23 -42.52
C HIS A 214 -9.08 -23.70 -43.96
N GLN A 215 -8.29 -24.68 -44.39
CA GLN A 215 -8.71 -25.69 -45.37
C GLN A 215 -8.38 -27.03 -44.74
N GLU A 216 -9.34 -27.95 -44.58
CA GLU A 216 -9.02 -29.38 -44.49
C GLU A 216 -10.24 -30.32 -44.49
N ARG A 217 -9.92 -31.60 -44.72
CA ARG A 217 -10.71 -32.71 -45.29
C ARG A 217 -11.98 -33.09 -44.51
N PRO A 218 -13.02 -33.59 -45.23
CA PRO A 218 -14.24 -34.10 -44.64
C PRO A 218 -14.04 -35.55 -44.16
N GLU A 219 -13.51 -35.75 -42.96
CA GLU A 219 -13.48 -37.08 -42.33
C GLU A 219 -13.65 -36.94 -40.81
N ASP A 220 -14.88 -37.16 -40.33
CA ASP A 220 -15.18 -37.92 -39.12
C ASP A 220 -16.70 -38.12 -39.00
N GLN A 221 -17.12 -39.38 -39.05
CA GLN A 221 -18.50 -39.82 -38.81
C GLN A 221 -18.96 -39.25 -37.46
N GLY A 222 -19.90 -38.31 -37.49
CA GLY A 222 -20.46 -37.74 -36.25
C GLY A 222 -21.29 -38.77 -35.49
N ASP A 223 -21.29 -38.67 -34.17
CA ASP A 223 -21.94 -39.63 -33.26
C ASP A 223 -23.47 -39.73 -33.41
N ASN A 224 -24.11 -38.75 -34.07
CA ASN A 224 -25.55 -38.72 -34.35
C ASN A 224 -25.84 -38.69 -35.87
N PRO A 225 -26.25 -39.81 -36.47
CA PRO A 225 -26.55 -39.92 -37.90
C PRO A 225 -27.61 -38.92 -38.42
N LEU A 226 -28.61 -38.55 -37.62
CA LEU A 226 -29.61 -37.56 -38.04
C LEU A 226 -29.05 -36.16 -38.10
N LEU A 227 -28.41 -35.73 -37.01
CA LEU A 227 -27.86 -34.38 -36.94
C LEU A 227 -26.83 -34.21 -38.07
N VAL A 228 -26.01 -35.23 -38.32
CA VAL A 228 -25.10 -35.27 -39.47
C VAL A 228 -25.85 -35.18 -40.80
N ALA A 229 -26.95 -35.91 -40.97
CA ALA A 229 -27.77 -35.85 -42.18
C ALA A 229 -28.41 -34.46 -42.38
N TRP A 230 -29.00 -33.86 -41.35
CA TRP A 230 -29.58 -32.52 -41.38
C TRP A 230 -28.53 -31.46 -41.72
N LEU A 231 -27.38 -31.49 -41.04
CA LEU A 231 -26.26 -30.59 -41.32
C LEU A 231 -25.75 -30.74 -42.76
N ARG A 232 -25.52 -31.98 -43.20
CA ARG A 232 -25.02 -32.28 -44.54
C ARG A 232 -25.99 -31.83 -45.62
N ASN A 233 -27.28 -32.15 -45.48
CA ASN A 233 -28.30 -31.79 -46.45
C ASN A 233 -28.48 -30.27 -46.52
N THR A 234 -28.59 -29.61 -45.36
CA THR A 234 -28.70 -28.14 -45.30
C THR A 234 -27.47 -27.47 -45.92
N TYR A 235 -26.26 -27.91 -45.56
CA TYR A 235 -25.04 -27.34 -46.12
C TYR A 235 -24.90 -27.60 -47.63
N ALA A 236 -25.29 -28.78 -48.10
CA ALA A 236 -25.26 -29.13 -49.52
C ALA A 236 -26.20 -28.25 -50.34
N ILE A 237 -27.43 -28.00 -49.85
CA ILE A 237 -28.40 -27.08 -50.47
C ILE A 237 -27.80 -25.68 -50.60
N PHE A 238 -27.32 -25.10 -49.49
CA PHE A 238 -26.74 -23.75 -49.51
C PHE A 238 -25.45 -23.66 -50.35
N SER A 239 -24.64 -24.72 -50.39
CA SER A 239 -23.44 -24.76 -51.23
C SER A 239 -23.81 -24.77 -52.72
N ARG A 240 -24.85 -25.53 -53.10
CA ARG A 240 -25.40 -25.51 -54.45
C ARG A 240 -26.00 -24.14 -54.79
N TRP A 241 -26.77 -23.54 -53.88
CA TRP A 241 -27.32 -22.19 -54.07
C TRP A 241 -26.24 -21.13 -54.28
N ALA A 242 -25.12 -21.24 -53.55
CA ALA A 242 -23.97 -20.33 -53.71
C ALA A 242 -23.30 -20.40 -55.09
N GLU A 243 -23.40 -21.55 -55.78
CA GLU A 243 -22.80 -21.76 -57.10
C GLU A 243 -23.77 -21.55 -58.26
N GLN A 244 -25.02 -21.98 -58.10
CA GLN A 244 -25.99 -22.14 -59.18
C GLN A 244 -27.20 -21.20 -59.06
N GLY A 245 -27.34 -20.51 -57.93
CA GLY A 245 -28.53 -19.76 -57.59
C GLY A 245 -29.53 -20.59 -56.78
N GLU A 246 -30.47 -19.88 -56.15
CA GLU A 246 -31.48 -20.45 -55.29
C GLU A 246 -32.52 -21.26 -56.08
N ASP A 247 -32.90 -22.42 -55.55
CA ASP A 247 -33.93 -23.30 -56.09
C ASP A 247 -35.06 -23.46 -55.07
N ALA A 248 -36.29 -23.17 -55.49
CA ALA A 248 -37.47 -23.21 -54.61
C ALA A 248 -37.88 -24.64 -54.25
N ASP A 249 -37.51 -25.65 -55.06
CA ASP A 249 -37.81 -27.06 -54.79
C ASP A 249 -37.11 -27.56 -53.51
N ASP A 250 -36.06 -26.87 -53.06
CA ASP A 250 -35.33 -27.21 -51.84
C ASP A 250 -36.07 -26.77 -50.55
N TYR A 251 -37.06 -25.88 -50.63
CA TYR A 251 -37.75 -25.33 -49.46
C TYR A 251 -38.42 -26.41 -48.63
N GLU A 252 -39.08 -27.38 -49.27
CA GLU A 252 -39.76 -28.49 -48.57
C GLU A 252 -38.77 -29.33 -47.75
N THR A 253 -37.58 -29.55 -48.28
CA THR A 253 -36.52 -30.28 -47.57
C THR A 253 -36.02 -29.50 -46.36
N LEU A 254 -35.78 -28.19 -46.52
CA LEU A 254 -35.34 -27.32 -45.42
C LEU A 254 -36.40 -27.20 -44.33
N ASP A 255 -37.68 -27.10 -44.70
CA ASP A 255 -38.80 -27.05 -43.76
C ASP A 255 -38.92 -28.34 -42.97
N THR A 256 -38.83 -29.49 -43.65
CA THR A 256 -38.84 -30.81 -42.99
C THR A 256 -37.71 -30.95 -41.97
N ILE A 257 -36.49 -30.51 -42.33
CA ILE A 257 -35.34 -30.54 -41.42
C ILE A 257 -35.59 -29.61 -40.22
N ARG A 258 -36.11 -28.41 -40.46
CA ARG A 258 -36.36 -27.40 -39.43
C ARG A 258 -37.42 -27.85 -38.43
N GLU A 259 -38.54 -28.41 -38.91
CA GLU A 259 -39.61 -28.94 -38.06
C GLU A 259 -39.12 -30.09 -37.19
N ALA A 260 -38.46 -31.09 -37.80
CA ALA A 260 -37.89 -32.21 -37.07
C ALA A 260 -36.83 -31.78 -36.04
N PHE A 261 -36.00 -30.80 -36.38
CA PHE A 261 -35.04 -30.21 -35.46
C PHE A 261 -35.73 -29.50 -34.28
N ASN A 262 -36.74 -28.67 -34.55
CA ASN A 262 -37.45 -27.90 -33.54
C ASN A 262 -38.23 -28.80 -32.56
N ASP A 263 -38.85 -29.87 -33.05
CA ASP A 263 -39.56 -30.82 -32.18
C ASP A 263 -38.61 -31.56 -31.24
N ALA A 264 -37.47 -32.01 -31.77
CA ALA A 264 -36.48 -32.64 -30.93
C ALA A 264 -35.80 -31.64 -29.98
N ALA A 265 -35.54 -30.41 -30.42
CA ALA A 265 -35.01 -29.36 -29.55
C ALA A 265 -35.98 -29.00 -28.42
N ARG A 266 -37.29 -28.98 -28.64
CA ARG A 266 -38.31 -28.75 -27.59
C ARG A 266 -38.31 -29.84 -26.53
N ALA A 267 -38.14 -31.10 -26.92
CA ALA A 267 -38.15 -32.24 -25.99
C ALA A 267 -37.00 -32.19 -24.96
N PHE A 268 -35.85 -31.63 -25.32
CA PHE A 268 -34.64 -31.71 -24.49
C PHE A 268 -33.98 -30.36 -24.18
N GLY A 269 -34.41 -29.28 -24.83
CA GLY A 269 -33.80 -27.96 -24.70
C GLY A 269 -33.87 -27.37 -23.30
N ARG A 270 -34.97 -27.61 -22.56
CA ARG A 270 -35.08 -27.20 -21.16
C ARG A 270 -34.04 -27.89 -20.27
N LEU A 271 -33.88 -29.20 -20.46
CA LEU A 271 -32.99 -30.02 -19.64
C LEU A 271 -31.51 -29.63 -19.88
N VAL A 272 -31.13 -29.44 -21.14
CA VAL A 272 -29.80 -28.93 -21.51
C VAL A 272 -29.55 -27.53 -20.97
N LYS A 273 -30.57 -26.67 -20.91
CA LYS A 273 -30.45 -25.29 -20.39
C LYS A 273 -30.23 -25.27 -18.87
N VAL A 274 -30.99 -26.05 -18.10
CA VAL A 274 -30.83 -26.15 -16.63
C VAL A 274 -29.43 -26.65 -16.27
N GLU A 275 -28.98 -27.73 -16.88
CA GLU A 275 -27.64 -28.31 -16.67
C GLU A 275 -26.50 -27.35 -17.05
N ARG A 276 -26.70 -26.47 -18.05
CA ARG A 276 -25.69 -25.46 -18.41
C ARG A 276 -25.63 -24.34 -17.39
N GLU A 277 -26.78 -23.91 -16.87
CA GLU A 277 -26.84 -22.84 -15.88
C GLU A 277 -26.30 -23.29 -14.52
N GLU A 278 -26.65 -24.49 -14.07
CA GLU A 278 -26.14 -25.07 -12.82
C GLU A 278 -24.61 -25.21 -12.84
N ARG A 279 -24.04 -25.70 -13.96
CA ARG A 279 -22.58 -25.74 -14.13
C ARG A 279 -21.92 -24.37 -14.17
N ARG A 280 -22.62 -23.35 -14.70
CA ARG A 280 -22.13 -21.96 -14.71
C ARG A 280 -22.06 -21.42 -13.28
N LEU A 281 -23.15 -21.56 -12.53
CA LEU A 281 -23.27 -21.12 -11.14
C LEU A 281 -22.22 -21.80 -10.24
N LEU A 282 -22.10 -23.13 -10.31
CA LEU A 282 -21.07 -23.89 -9.59
C LEU A 282 -19.65 -23.42 -9.94
N SER A 283 -19.38 -23.13 -11.22
CA SER A 283 -18.06 -22.62 -11.64
C SER A 283 -17.79 -21.20 -11.16
N GLU A 284 -18.81 -20.34 -11.03
CA GLU A 284 -18.67 -18.99 -10.49
C GLU A 284 -18.45 -19.04 -8.99
N GLU A 285 -19.18 -19.87 -8.27
CA GLU A 285 -19.05 -20.06 -6.83
C GLU A 285 -17.64 -20.55 -6.46
N ILE A 286 -17.10 -21.56 -7.17
CA ILE A 286 -15.72 -22.02 -6.99
C ILE A 286 -14.70 -20.88 -7.16
N LYS A 287 -14.86 -20.05 -8.20
CA LYS A 287 -13.95 -18.91 -8.42
C LYS A 287 -14.04 -17.87 -7.31
N THR A 288 -15.24 -17.59 -6.81
CA THR A 288 -15.42 -16.62 -5.72
C THR A 288 -14.80 -17.10 -4.42
N LEU A 289 -14.96 -18.39 -4.08
CA LEU A 289 -14.34 -19.01 -2.92
C LEU A 289 -12.81 -19.00 -3.03
N GLU A 290 -12.26 -19.34 -4.20
CA GLU A 290 -10.81 -19.31 -4.42
C GLU A 290 -10.21 -17.89 -4.29
N ALA A 291 -10.90 -16.89 -4.84
CA ALA A 291 -10.45 -15.50 -4.75
C ALA A 291 -10.51 -14.96 -3.30
N ALA A 292 -11.58 -15.29 -2.56
CA ALA A 292 -11.72 -14.92 -1.15
C ALA A 292 -10.59 -15.54 -0.31
N ARG A 293 -10.33 -16.83 -0.51
CA ARG A 293 -9.27 -17.59 0.14
C ARG A 293 -7.89 -16.97 -0.11
N ASP A 294 -7.56 -16.67 -1.37
CA ASP A 294 -6.26 -16.11 -1.73
C ASP A 294 -6.07 -14.70 -1.14
N SER A 295 -7.13 -13.88 -1.13
CA SER A 295 -7.08 -12.56 -0.49
C SER A 295 -6.92 -12.64 1.03
N GLN A 296 -7.58 -13.58 1.71
CA GLN A 296 -7.42 -13.77 3.15
C GLN A 296 -6.00 -14.25 3.50
N ARG A 297 -5.47 -15.20 2.74
CA ARG A 297 -4.10 -15.70 2.90
C ARG A 297 -3.07 -14.57 2.81
N GLN A 298 -3.19 -13.71 1.81
CA GLN A 298 -2.25 -12.60 1.63
C GLN A 298 -2.30 -11.62 2.81
N ARG A 299 -3.51 -11.24 3.29
CA ARG A 299 -3.66 -10.34 4.45
C ARG A 299 -3.02 -10.93 5.71
N ALA A 300 -3.19 -12.23 5.92
CA ALA A 300 -2.60 -12.96 7.03
C ALA A 300 -1.06 -12.98 6.97
N GLU A 301 -0.47 -13.29 5.81
CA GLU A 301 0.99 -13.27 5.62
C GLU A 301 1.58 -11.87 5.84
N ASP A 302 0.91 -10.82 5.32
CA ASP A 302 1.33 -9.42 5.49
C ASP A 302 1.27 -8.96 6.95
N ALA A 303 0.25 -9.37 7.70
CA ALA A 303 0.09 -9.03 9.12
C ALA A 303 1.22 -9.62 9.97
N ILE A 304 1.61 -10.87 9.72
CA ILE A 304 2.72 -11.54 10.43
C ILE A 304 4.04 -10.82 10.13
N ALA A 305 4.30 -10.52 8.86
CA ALA A 305 5.55 -9.88 8.45
C ALA A 305 5.71 -8.52 9.14
N ARG A 306 4.63 -7.72 9.23
CA ARG A 306 4.62 -6.45 9.96
C ARG A 306 4.88 -6.65 11.45
N ALA A 307 4.14 -7.54 12.09
CA ALA A 307 4.25 -7.76 13.54
C ALA A 307 5.64 -8.31 13.94
N GLN A 308 6.24 -9.17 13.10
CA GLN A 308 7.61 -9.66 13.28
C GLN A 308 8.65 -8.54 13.12
N ALA A 309 8.50 -7.68 12.12
CA ALA A 309 9.40 -6.55 11.89
C ALA A 309 9.36 -5.56 13.07
N ASP A 310 8.18 -5.24 13.58
CA ASP A 310 8.02 -4.31 14.71
C ASP A 310 8.58 -4.90 16.01
N THR A 311 8.36 -6.20 16.25
CA THR A 311 8.96 -6.91 17.40
C THR A 311 10.48 -6.94 17.31
N GLY A 312 11.03 -7.16 16.10
CA GLY A 312 12.47 -7.13 15.84
C GLY A 312 13.09 -5.77 16.17
N LYS A 313 12.51 -4.67 15.64
CA LYS A 313 12.98 -3.30 15.92
C LYS A 313 12.99 -2.97 17.41
N MET A 314 11.94 -3.37 18.13
CA MET A 314 11.83 -3.11 19.58
C MET A 314 12.85 -3.92 20.38
N THR A 315 13.11 -5.17 19.98
CA THR A 315 14.14 -6.02 20.61
C THR A 315 15.54 -5.41 20.44
N ASP A 316 15.85 -4.89 19.25
CA ASP A 316 17.10 -4.19 18.99
C ASP A 316 17.22 -2.91 19.83
N ASP A 317 16.14 -2.13 19.94
CA ASP A 317 16.12 -0.91 20.73
C ASP A 317 16.33 -1.19 22.22
N LEU A 318 15.67 -2.22 22.75
CA LEU A 318 15.80 -2.65 24.13
C LEU A 318 17.23 -3.14 24.44
N SER A 319 17.85 -3.84 23.49
CA SER A 319 19.25 -4.26 23.59
C SER A 319 20.21 -3.06 23.63
N ARG A 320 19.96 -2.02 22.81
CA ARG A 320 20.74 -0.76 22.83
C ARG A 320 20.57 -0.02 24.16
N LYS A 321 19.33 0.15 24.63
CA LYS A 321 19.04 0.82 25.91
C LYS A 321 19.67 0.08 27.10
N ALA A 322 19.58 -1.26 27.12
CA ALA A 322 20.20 -2.08 28.17
C ALA A 322 21.73 -1.95 28.18
N ALA A 323 22.38 -1.91 27.01
CA ALA A 323 23.81 -1.67 26.90
C ALA A 323 24.19 -0.28 27.43
N ALA A 324 23.49 0.77 27.00
CA ALA A 324 23.72 2.15 27.47
C ALA A 324 23.53 2.28 29.00
N MET A 325 22.52 1.62 29.57
CA MET A 325 22.31 1.60 31.03
C MET A 325 23.49 0.94 31.75
N LYS A 326 23.98 -0.20 31.24
CA LYS A 326 25.13 -0.89 31.84
C LYS A 326 26.40 -0.01 31.80
N ASP A 327 26.63 0.68 30.69
CA ASP A 327 27.76 1.60 30.57
C ASP A 327 27.63 2.78 31.55
N LEU A 328 26.42 3.32 31.72
CA LEU A 328 26.13 4.39 32.68
C LEU A 328 26.33 3.91 34.14
N GLU A 329 25.93 2.69 34.47
CA GLU A 329 26.15 2.09 35.79
C GLU A 329 27.64 1.93 36.10
N VAL A 330 28.43 1.45 35.13
CA VAL A 330 29.89 1.32 35.27
C VAL A 330 30.55 2.70 35.42
N ALA A 331 30.12 3.68 34.63
CA ALA A 331 30.61 5.05 34.72
C ALA A 331 30.28 5.68 36.07
N LEU A 332 29.06 5.49 36.59
CA LEU A 332 28.63 6.00 37.89
C LEU A 332 29.38 5.33 39.03
N ALA A 333 29.58 4.00 38.98
CA ALA A 333 30.39 3.29 39.97
C ALA A 333 31.84 3.82 40.00
N THR A 334 32.44 4.02 38.83
CA THR A 334 33.79 4.58 38.70
C THR A 334 33.86 6.01 39.22
N ARG A 335 32.91 6.87 38.85
CA ARG A 335 32.85 8.27 39.31
C ARG A 335 32.59 8.36 40.81
N SER A 336 31.72 7.50 41.36
CA SER A 336 31.48 7.42 42.81
C SER A 336 32.76 7.07 43.56
N GLN A 337 33.52 6.08 43.09
CA GLN A 337 34.81 5.73 43.72
C GLN A 337 35.83 6.87 43.65
N GLN A 338 35.91 7.58 42.51
CA GLN A 338 36.78 8.76 42.36
C GLN A 338 36.37 9.87 43.33
N LEU A 339 35.08 10.17 43.42
CA LEU A 339 34.53 11.18 44.31
C LEU A 339 34.74 10.83 45.79
N ASP A 340 34.55 9.57 46.18
CA ASP A 340 34.84 9.12 47.55
C ASP A 340 36.33 9.31 47.90
N ALA A 341 37.23 9.02 46.96
CA ALA A 341 38.67 9.25 47.13
C ALA A 341 39.01 10.75 47.22
N GLU A 342 38.44 11.59 46.34
CA GLU A 342 38.59 13.05 46.37
C GLU A 342 38.04 13.65 47.67
N GLN A 343 36.85 13.22 48.12
CA GLN A 343 36.25 13.66 49.38
C GLN A 343 37.12 13.27 50.57
N LYS A 344 37.66 12.06 50.59
CA LYS A 344 38.57 11.62 51.66
C LYS A 344 39.87 12.43 51.68
N ALA A 345 40.47 12.69 50.52
CA ALA A 345 41.67 13.53 50.41
C ALA A 345 41.40 14.97 50.86
N ARG A 346 40.27 15.56 50.41
CA ARG A 346 39.86 16.90 50.83
C ARG A 346 39.51 16.98 52.32
N ALA A 347 38.90 15.94 52.90
CA ALA A 347 38.64 15.88 54.33
C ALA A 347 39.95 15.89 55.14
N THR A 348 40.94 15.11 54.72
CA THR A 348 42.27 15.12 55.36
C THR A 348 42.98 16.48 55.22
N GLU A 349 42.87 17.13 54.06
CA GLU A 349 43.46 18.46 53.84
C GLU A 349 42.73 19.54 54.67
N LYS A 350 41.39 19.47 54.75
CA LYS A 350 40.57 20.33 55.61
C LYS A 350 40.93 20.16 57.08
N ASP A 351 41.09 18.92 57.54
CA ASP A 351 41.51 18.63 58.92
C ASP A 351 42.90 19.20 59.20
N ALA A 352 43.83 19.07 58.26
CA ALA A 352 45.17 19.64 58.37
C ALA A 352 45.15 21.19 58.41
N LEU A 353 44.39 21.83 57.52
CA LEU A 353 44.21 23.29 57.51
C LEU A 353 43.50 23.79 58.78
N THR A 354 42.52 23.04 59.29
CA THR A 354 41.82 23.38 60.54
C THR A 354 42.77 23.29 61.73
N ARG A 355 43.60 22.24 61.81
CA ARG A 355 44.65 22.15 62.85
C ARG A 355 45.64 23.31 62.74
N LYS A 356 46.14 23.59 61.53
CA LYS A 356 47.03 24.73 61.30
C LYS A 356 46.39 26.07 61.70
N LEU A 357 45.11 26.26 61.41
CA LEU A 357 44.35 27.44 61.81
C LEU A 357 44.32 27.56 63.34
N THR A 358 43.98 26.47 64.04
CA THR A 358 43.94 26.48 65.51
C THR A 358 45.31 26.73 66.15
N GLU A 359 46.37 26.22 65.55
CA GLU A 359 47.75 26.45 66.01
C GLU A 359 48.16 27.90 65.82
N LEU A 360 47.93 28.47 64.64
CA LEU A 360 48.20 29.88 64.34
C LEU A 360 47.35 30.83 65.18
N GLU A 361 46.08 30.53 65.42
CA GLU A 361 45.21 31.31 66.30
C GLU A 361 45.72 31.29 67.75
N ALA A 362 46.17 30.13 68.24
CA ALA A 362 46.76 30.01 69.56
C ALA A 362 48.11 30.76 69.67
N GLU A 363 48.95 30.68 68.63
CA GLU A 363 50.21 31.40 68.57
C GLU A 363 50.02 32.92 68.49
N LEU A 364 49.10 33.38 67.63
CA LEU A 364 48.73 34.79 67.52
C LEU A 364 48.23 35.32 68.87
N ASN A 365 47.35 34.59 69.56
CA ASN A 365 46.85 34.99 70.89
C ASN A 365 47.97 35.06 71.94
N ARG A 366 48.89 34.09 71.96
CA ARG A 366 50.05 34.10 72.87
C ARG A 366 50.97 35.28 72.60
N LYS A 367 51.29 35.54 71.34
CA LYS A 367 52.14 36.65 70.91
C LYS A 367 51.47 37.99 71.17
N ALA A 368 50.16 38.10 70.94
CA ALA A 368 49.40 39.33 71.19
C ALA A 368 49.38 39.66 72.68
N SER A 369 49.13 38.67 73.55
CA SER A 369 49.22 38.85 75.00
C SER A 369 50.63 39.23 75.46
N THR A 370 51.66 38.70 74.81
CA THR A 370 53.05 39.05 75.12
C THR A 370 53.38 40.48 74.68
N ALA A 371 52.94 40.88 73.49
CA ALA A 371 53.09 42.25 72.98
C ALA A 371 52.34 43.25 73.87
N GLU A 372 51.12 42.96 74.30
CA GLU A 372 50.34 43.80 75.22
C GLU A 372 51.06 43.99 76.57
N LYS A 373 51.63 42.92 77.13
CA LYS A 373 52.46 43.00 78.35
C LYS A 373 53.72 43.82 78.14
N LEU A 374 54.39 43.68 76.99
CA LEU A 374 55.57 44.47 76.63
C LEU A 374 55.21 45.94 76.46
N GLU A 375 54.09 46.27 75.82
CA GLU A 375 53.60 47.64 75.66
C GLU A 375 53.26 48.27 77.02
N ALA A 376 52.57 47.55 77.90
CA ALA A 376 52.27 48.03 79.25
C ALA A 376 53.55 48.23 80.09
N ALA A 377 54.50 47.30 80.01
CA ALA A 377 55.79 47.41 80.69
C ALA A 377 56.64 48.55 80.15
N LEU A 378 56.64 48.77 78.83
CA LEU A 378 57.30 49.90 78.16
C LEU A 378 56.69 51.22 78.60
N ALA A 379 55.36 51.34 78.64
CA ALA A 379 54.69 52.55 79.08
C ALA A 379 55.05 52.89 80.54
N ALA A 380 55.02 51.89 81.43
CA ALA A 380 55.41 52.07 82.83
C ALA A 380 56.90 52.43 82.98
N ARG A 381 57.78 51.76 82.24
CA ARG A 381 59.24 52.01 82.29
C ARG A 381 59.58 53.38 81.69
N LYS A 382 58.92 53.80 80.62
CA LYS A 382 59.09 55.12 80.01
C LYS A 382 58.72 56.22 80.99
N GLN A 383 57.59 56.10 81.68
CA GLN A 383 57.19 57.06 82.72
C GLN A 383 58.22 57.11 83.86
N GLN A 384 58.66 55.96 84.36
CA GLN A 384 59.68 55.89 85.42
C GLN A 384 61.00 56.54 84.99
N LEU A 385 61.44 56.28 83.75
CA LEU A 385 62.68 56.84 83.21
C LEU A 385 62.58 58.36 82.99
N GLU A 386 61.42 58.86 82.56
CA GLU A 386 61.17 60.31 82.43
C GLU A 386 61.20 61.01 83.80
N ASP A 387 60.63 60.39 84.83
CA ASP A 387 60.64 60.89 86.21
C ASP A 387 62.07 60.89 86.80
N GLU A 388 62.83 59.79 86.59
CA GLU A 388 64.23 59.65 87.01
C GLU A 388 65.14 60.66 86.29
N GLN A 389 64.97 60.84 84.97
CA GLN A 389 65.72 61.85 84.22
C GLN A 389 65.40 63.27 84.68
N THR A 390 64.14 63.57 84.98
CA THR A 390 63.73 64.90 85.47
C THR A 390 64.31 65.19 86.84
N THR A 391 64.26 64.23 87.76
CA THR A 391 64.84 64.34 89.10
C THR A 391 66.35 64.57 89.02
N ARG A 392 67.07 63.78 88.21
CA ARG A 392 68.52 63.91 88.05
C ARG A 392 68.94 65.21 87.36
N ARG A 393 68.14 65.73 86.42
CA ARG A 393 68.36 67.06 85.83
C ARG A 393 68.20 68.17 86.89
N ASN A 394 67.18 68.07 87.73
CA ASN A 394 66.97 69.03 88.82
C ASN A 394 68.12 68.97 89.85
N ASP A 395 68.56 67.78 90.24
CA ASP A 395 69.70 67.58 91.14
C ASP A 395 70.99 68.14 90.54
N LYS A 396 71.22 67.90 89.24
CA LYS A 396 72.35 68.48 88.49
C LYS A 396 72.30 70.00 88.51
N ASP A 397 71.15 70.61 88.27
CA ASP A 397 70.99 72.07 88.29
C ASP A 397 71.28 72.66 89.68
N ILE A 398 70.82 71.99 90.75
CA ILE A 398 71.11 72.38 92.13
C ILE A 398 72.61 72.28 92.43
N LEU A 399 73.25 71.17 92.04
CA LEU A 399 74.69 70.96 92.23
C LEU A 399 75.52 71.96 91.42
N THR A 400 75.08 72.31 90.22
CA THR A 400 75.74 73.31 89.37
C THR A 400 75.68 74.70 90.00
N LYS A 401 74.53 75.07 90.58
CA LYS A 401 74.40 76.34 91.33
C LYS A 401 75.29 76.37 92.58
N LYS A 402 75.39 75.26 93.32
CA LYS A 402 76.30 75.13 94.48
C LYS A 402 77.77 75.24 94.08
N LEU A 403 78.16 74.62 92.96
CA LEU A 403 79.52 74.72 92.42
C LEU A 403 79.89 76.16 92.08
N LEU A 404 78.97 76.92 91.48
CA LEU A 404 79.15 78.35 91.18
C LEU A 404 79.35 79.18 92.46
N ALA A 405 78.50 79.00 93.48
CA ALA A 405 78.62 79.71 94.74
C ALA A 405 79.93 79.38 95.49
N ALA A 406 80.30 78.09 95.58
CA ALA A 406 81.56 77.67 96.20
C ALA A 406 82.78 78.25 95.47
N ARG A 407 82.70 78.41 94.14
CA ARG A 407 83.78 79.00 93.34
C ARG A 407 83.96 80.49 93.64
N ASP A 408 82.85 81.22 93.78
CA ASP A 408 82.89 82.64 94.12
C ASP A 408 83.45 82.87 95.53
N GLU A 409 83.11 82.00 96.49
CA GLU A 409 83.64 82.05 97.86
C GLU A 409 85.12 81.64 97.96
N ALA A 410 85.56 80.66 97.16
CA ALA A 410 86.97 80.29 97.04
C ALA A 410 87.81 81.47 96.54
N ALA A 411 87.34 82.13 95.48
CA ALA A 411 88.00 83.33 94.93
C ALA A 411 88.06 84.48 95.94
N ALA A 412 87.04 84.64 96.79
CA ALA A 412 87.06 85.63 97.88
C ALA A 412 88.07 85.28 98.99
N SER A 413 88.17 83.99 99.34
CA SER A 413 89.09 83.50 100.38
C SER A 413 90.55 83.60 99.95
N GLU A 414 90.86 83.32 98.68
CA GLU A 414 92.20 83.51 98.12
C GLU A 414 92.65 84.97 98.16
N ARG A 415 91.75 85.93 97.85
CA ARG A 415 92.07 87.36 97.94
C ARG A 415 92.39 87.79 99.37
N ALA A 416 91.58 87.36 100.35
CA ALA A 416 91.80 87.66 101.75
C ALA A 416 93.11 87.05 102.28
N LEU A 417 93.47 85.84 101.83
CA LEU A 417 94.74 85.20 102.16
C LEU A 417 95.94 86.00 101.62
N ALA A 418 95.84 86.51 100.40
CA ALA A 418 96.90 87.32 99.78
C ALA A 418 97.12 88.66 100.51
N GLU A 419 96.05 89.33 100.93
CA GLU A 419 96.12 90.56 101.72
C GLU A 419 96.72 90.33 103.12
N ALA A 420 96.32 89.23 103.79
CA ALA A 420 96.84 88.86 105.11
C ALA A 420 98.34 88.54 105.07
N LEU A 421 98.83 87.87 104.01
CA LEU A 421 100.24 87.58 103.81
C LEU A 421 101.07 88.88 103.70
N ALA A 422 100.65 89.79 102.83
CA ALA A 422 101.34 91.07 102.63
C ALA A 422 101.41 91.90 103.91
N ALA A 423 100.32 91.90 104.70
CA ALA A 423 100.26 92.65 105.94
C ALA A 423 101.06 91.99 107.09
N SER A 424 101.21 90.65 107.08
CA SER A 424 102.09 89.92 107.99
C SER A 424 103.57 90.25 107.71
N GLU A 425 103.99 90.18 106.45
CA GLU A 425 105.38 90.47 106.03
C GLU A 425 105.82 91.90 106.40
N ALA A 426 104.96 92.90 106.14
CA ALA A 426 105.25 94.29 106.48
C ALA A 426 105.49 94.52 107.98
N ARG A 427 104.68 93.88 108.85
CA ARG A 427 104.82 94.00 110.31
C ARG A 427 106.01 93.24 110.86
N GLY A 428 106.39 92.11 110.24
CA GLY A 428 107.60 91.38 110.60
C GLY A 428 108.86 92.26 110.49
N GLN A 429 108.95 93.05 109.40
CA GLN A 429 110.06 94.00 109.20
C GLN A 429 110.08 95.12 110.26
N GLU A 430 108.92 95.53 110.75
CA GLU A 430 108.78 96.60 111.74
C GLU A 430 109.17 96.15 113.16
N VAL A 431 108.82 94.91 113.55
CA VAL A 431 109.33 94.27 114.77
C VAL A 431 110.85 94.20 114.76
N GLU A 432 111.45 93.83 113.62
CA GLU A 432 112.91 93.69 113.49
C GLU A 432 113.63 95.04 113.62
N ARG A 433 113.07 96.09 113.02
CA ARG A 433 113.58 97.46 113.12
C ARG A 433 113.53 98.02 114.55
N LEU A 434 112.43 97.79 115.26
CA LEU A 434 112.29 98.17 116.68
C LEU A 434 113.27 97.39 117.58
N SER A 435 113.50 96.11 117.27
CA SER A 435 114.48 95.26 117.98
C SER A 435 115.91 95.79 117.85
N ALA A 436 116.29 96.28 116.67
CA ALA A 436 117.60 96.89 116.43
C ALA A 436 117.78 98.21 117.19
N THR A 437 116.71 99.01 117.27
CA THR A 437 116.70 100.31 117.97
C THR A 437 116.85 100.12 119.50
N LEU A 438 116.16 99.11 120.06
CA LEU A 438 116.24 98.76 121.48
C LEU A 438 117.66 98.33 121.90
N ARG A 439 118.39 97.64 121.02
CA ARG A 439 119.79 97.26 121.26
C ARG A 439 120.74 98.47 121.28
N ALA A 440 120.47 99.49 120.47
CA ALA A 440 121.28 100.70 120.40
C ALA A 440 121.13 101.58 121.66
N GLU A 441 119.91 101.69 122.19
CA GLU A 441 119.62 102.41 123.45
C GLU A 441 120.28 101.76 124.68
N GLN A 442 120.36 100.42 124.72
CA GLN A 442 121.02 99.71 125.82
C GLN A 442 122.54 100.01 125.94
N ALA A 443 123.17 100.59 124.92
CA ALA A 443 124.62 100.86 124.91
C ALA A 443 125.01 102.26 125.44
N ARG A 444 124.08 103.19 125.70
CA ARG A 444 124.39 104.57 126.13
C ARG A 444 123.99 104.81 127.59
N ALA A 445 124.95 104.71 128.52
CA ALA A 445 124.76 105.00 129.94
C ALA A 445 124.95 106.49 130.27
N THR A 446 124.05 107.07 131.08
CA THR A 446 124.31 107.85 132.33
C THR A 446 123.21 108.84 132.75
N ALA A 447 122.11 109.02 132.03
CA ALA A 447 120.96 109.75 132.58
C ALA A 447 119.64 109.40 131.86
N GLY A 448 118.74 108.68 132.53
CA GLY A 448 117.34 108.54 132.10
C GLY A 448 116.79 107.12 132.10
N GLU A 449 116.36 106.59 133.25
CA GLU A 449 115.66 105.30 133.37
C GLU A 449 114.23 105.28 132.76
N ARG A 450 113.69 106.44 132.33
CA ARG A 450 112.31 106.52 131.82
C ARG A 450 112.13 106.08 130.37
N ASP A 451 113.11 106.26 129.48
CA ASP A 451 112.91 106.01 128.05
C ASP A 451 113.00 104.52 127.67
N LYS A 452 113.77 103.72 128.43
CA LYS A 452 113.92 102.27 128.22
C LYS A 452 112.64 101.48 128.48
N ALA A 453 111.83 101.89 129.46
CA ALA A 453 110.60 101.20 129.82
C ALA A 453 109.52 101.33 128.72
N THR A 454 109.47 102.48 128.05
CA THR A 454 108.50 102.77 126.99
C THR A 454 108.76 101.91 125.75
N LEU A 455 110.02 101.80 125.31
CA LEU A 455 110.39 101.01 124.13
C LEU A 455 110.19 99.50 124.31
N LEU A 456 110.37 98.97 125.53
CA LEU A 456 110.09 97.56 125.85
C LEU A 456 108.60 97.22 125.78
N ALA A 457 107.73 98.15 126.20
CA ALA A 457 106.29 97.99 126.11
C ALA A 457 105.81 98.01 124.65
N GLU A 458 106.38 98.89 123.82
CA GLU A 458 106.05 98.95 122.39
C GLU A 458 106.49 97.68 121.64
N HIS A 459 107.70 97.16 121.89
CA HIS A 459 108.20 95.94 121.24
C HIS A 459 107.33 94.70 121.55
N LYS A 460 106.94 94.54 122.81
CA LYS A 460 106.06 93.44 123.23
C LYS A 460 104.69 93.54 122.55
N THR A 461 104.10 94.73 122.53
CA THR A 461 102.80 94.96 121.89
C THR A 461 102.84 94.68 120.38
N LEU A 462 103.94 95.01 119.71
CA LEU A 462 104.10 94.75 118.28
C LEU A 462 104.29 93.26 117.97
N THR A 463 105.02 92.55 118.84
CA THR A 463 105.26 91.10 118.71
C THR A 463 103.96 90.30 118.85
N ASP A 464 103.16 90.62 119.87
CA ASP A 464 101.85 89.97 120.09
C ASP A 464 100.89 90.19 118.90
N ARG A 465 100.96 91.37 118.26
CA ARG A 465 100.16 91.66 117.04
C ARG A 465 100.65 90.87 115.83
N PHE A 466 101.95 90.71 115.65
CA PHE A 466 102.51 89.91 114.54
C PHE A 466 102.13 88.43 114.68
N GLU A 467 102.20 87.86 115.88
CA GLU A 467 101.79 86.48 116.12
C GLU A 467 100.29 86.26 115.85
N ASN A 468 99.42 87.19 116.27
CA ASN A 468 97.99 87.12 115.95
C ASN A 468 97.72 87.15 114.44
N GLN A 469 98.44 88.00 113.71
CA GLN A 469 98.25 88.13 112.26
C GLN A 469 98.80 86.93 111.47
N ARG A 470 99.89 86.33 111.95
CA ARG A 470 100.40 85.06 111.41
C ARG A 470 99.42 83.91 111.65
N ALA A 471 98.78 83.87 112.81
CA ALA A 471 97.73 82.90 113.09
C ALA A 471 96.49 83.09 112.19
N GLU A 472 96.17 84.33 111.83
CA GLU A 472 95.09 84.64 110.88
C GLU A 472 95.41 84.18 109.45
N TYR A 473 96.65 84.35 108.99
CA TYR A 473 97.11 83.83 107.69
C TYR A 473 97.01 82.30 107.59
N GLU A 474 97.50 81.54 108.59
CA GLU A 474 97.42 80.07 108.53
C GLU A 474 95.97 79.57 108.56
N ARG A 475 95.07 80.25 109.29
CA ARG A 475 93.63 79.92 109.25
C ARG A 475 93.01 80.16 107.86
N LEU A 476 93.35 81.26 107.21
CA LEU A 476 92.87 81.55 105.85
C LEU A 476 93.40 80.55 104.82
N LYS A 477 94.65 80.09 104.99
CA LYS A 477 95.28 79.10 104.11
C LYS A 477 94.60 77.74 104.18
N ASP A 478 94.29 77.27 105.39
CA ASP A 478 93.52 76.03 105.58
C ASP A 478 92.11 76.15 104.99
N SER A 479 91.50 77.34 105.08
CA SER A 479 90.18 77.61 104.50
C SER A 479 90.15 77.53 102.96
N VAL A 480 91.19 78.02 102.28
CA VAL A 480 91.30 77.92 100.80
C VAL A 480 91.44 76.46 100.37
N SER A 481 92.32 75.69 101.03
CA SER A 481 92.53 74.26 100.73
C SER A 481 91.25 73.42 100.91
N ALA A 482 90.45 73.72 101.94
CA ALA A 482 89.16 73.07 102.15
C ALA A 482 88.15 73.37 101.01
N ARG A 483 88.13 74.61 100.50
CA ARG A 483 87.23 75.02 99.41
C ARG A 483 87.61 74.40 98.06
N ASP A 484 88.90 74.22 97.78
CA ASP A 484 89.35 73.54 96.56
C ASP A 484 88.93 72.06 96.54
N GLN A 485 88.96 71.38 97.69
CA GLN A 485 88.47 70.01 97.82
C GLN A 485 86.95 69.91 97.57
N GLU A 486 86.18 70.90 98.03
CA GLU A 486 84.73 70.95 97.81
C GLU A 486 84.38 71.12 96.31
N LEU A 487 85.10 71.98 95.59
CA LEU A 487 84.91 72.19 94.14
C LEU A 487 85.21 70.93 93.31
N ALA A 488 86.26 70.19 93.68
CA ALA A 488 86.61 68.93 93.01
C ALA A 488 85.53 67.86 93.20
N GLN A 489 84.95 67.76 94.41
CA GLN A 489 83.86 66.82 94.70
C GLN A 489 82.59 67.14 93.90
N LEU A 490 82.16 68.41 93.87
CA LEU A 490 80.96 68.83 93.15
C LEU A 490 81.07 68.56 91.64
N THR A 491 82.25 68.79 91.04
CA THR A 491 82.50 68.54 89.61
C THR A 491 82.38 67.06 89.24
N LEU A 492 82.85 66.16 90.12
CA LEU A 492 82.78 64.72 89.90
C LEU A 492 81.32 64.21 89.88
N VAL A 493 80.50 64.65 90.84
CA VAL A 493 79.10 64.23 90.98
C VAL A 493 78.24 64.67 89.78
N ILE A 494 78.49 65.87 89.24
CA ILE A 494 77.81 66.36 88.03
C ILE A 494 78.13 65.47 86.82
N THR A 495 79.39 65.11 86.63
CA THR A 495 79.83 64.26 85.50
C THR A 495 79.27 62.84 85.59
N GLN A 496 79.13 62.31 86.81
CA GLN A 496 78.48 61.00 87.03
C GLN A 496 76.99 61.04 86.63
N SER A 497 76.29 62.13 86.96
CA SER A 497 74.88 62.29 86.61
C SER A 497 74.63 62.33 85.08
N ASP A 498 75.54 62.92 84.30
CA ASP A 498 75.43 62.98 82.83
C ASP A 498 75.57 61.63 82.13
N ARG A 499 76.47 60.78 82.65
CA ARG A 499 76.63 59.40 82.14
C ARG A 499 75.38 58.56 82.40
N GLU A 500 74.76 58.75 83.56
CA GLU A 500 73.57 58.01 83.96
C GLU A 500 72.37 58.41 83.09
N ILE A 501 72.15 59.71 82.83
CA ILE A 501 71.10 60.19 81.91
C ILE A 501 71.27 59.59 80.50
N SER A 502 72.50 59.54 79.98
CA SER A 502 72.79 58.99 78.65
C SER A 502 72.54 57.49 78.56
N ARG A 503 72.86 56.74 79.62
CA ARG A 503 72.57 55.30 79.71
C ARG A 503 71.07 55.03 79.65
N LEU A 504 70.27 55.79 80.41
CA LEU A 504 68.82 55.65 80.45
C LEU A 504 68.17 55.91 79.08
N GLY A 505 68.70 56.86 78.30
CA GLY A 505 68.22 57.13 76.93
C GLY A 505 68.44 55.97 75.96
N LYS A 506 69.55 55.24 76.10
CA LYS A 506 69.84 54.06 75.27
C LYS A 506 68.91 52.89 75.61
N GLU A 507 68.67 52.65 76.91
CA GLU A 507 67.75 51.59 77.38
C GLU A 507 66.33 51.77 76.81
N LEU A 508 65.85 53.01 76.66
CA LEU A 508 64.53 53.29 76.06
C LEU A 508 64.49 52.95 74.55
N THR A 509 65.55 53.27 73.82
CA THR A 509 65.62 53.04 72.36
C THR A 509 65.63 51.54 72.03
N ASP A 510 66.40 50.76 72.80
CA ASP A 510 66.46 49.30 72.62
C ASP A 510 65.09 48.64 72.90
N ALA A 511 64.36 49.17 73.87
CA ALA A 511 63.05 48.66 74.26
C ALA A 511 61.95 49.03 73.23
N GLU A 512 62.00 50.23 72.64
CA GLU A 512 61.11 50.63 71.54
C GLU A 512 61.33 49.78 70.27
N ALA A 513 62.59 49.41 69.96
CA ALA A 513 62.91 48.50 68.85
C ALA A 513 62.32 47.09 69.06
N GLN A 514 62.34 46.59 70.31
CA GLN A 514 61.78 45.28 70.65
C GLN A 514 60.24 45.23 70.48
N ARG A 515 59.55 46.36 70.68
CA ARG A 515 58.12 46.50 70.41
C ARG A 515 57.79 46.38 68.92
N GLU A 516 58.50 47.12 68.07
CA GLU A 516 58.25 47.10 66.63
C GLU A 516 58.53 45.71 66.02
N ALA A 517 59.55 45.01 66.50
CA ALA A 517 59.79 43.62 66.11
C ALA A 517 58.60 42.70 66.47
N SER A 518 58.06 42.83 67.69
CA SER A 518 56.89 42.06 68.14
C SER A 518 55.63 42.38 67.34
N ARG A 519 55.45 43.64 66.92
CA ARG A 519 54.34 44.08 66.07
C ARG A 519 54.41 43.49 64.66
N ALA A 520 55.60 43.48 64.06
CA ALA A 520 55.82 42.89 62.73
C ALA A 520 55.55 41.37 62.73
N GLU A 521 55.92 40.66 63.81
CA GLU A 521 55.58 39.23 63.98
C GLU A 521 54.07 38.99 64.03
N LEU A 522 53.30 39.84 64.72
CA LEU A 522 51.83 39.75 64.78
C LEU A 522 51.17 39.98 63.41
N GLU A 523 51.67 40.93 62.63
CA GLU A 523 51.17 41.20 61.28
C GLU A 523 51.45 40.01 60.33
N ALA A 524 52.64 39.41 60.42
CA ALA A 524 52.98 38.21 59.66
C ALA A 524 52.07 37.02 59.99
N LEU A 525 51.85 36.74 61.30
CA LEU A 525 50.92 35.70 61.76
C LEU A 525 49.48 35.97 61.30
N GLY A 526 49.02 37.23 61.35
CA GLY A 526 47.70 37.63 60.87
C GLY A 526 47.49 37.36 59.38
N ASN A 527 48.51 37.64 58.56
CA ASN A 527 48.48 37.37 57.12
C ASN A 527 48.46 35.87 56.82
N GLU A 528 49.25 35.05 57.51
CA GLU A 528 49.25 33.60 57.33
C GLU A 528 47.88 32.99 57.71
N LEU A 529 47.27 33.49 58.79
CA LEU A 529 45.95 33.07 59.26
C LEU A 529 44.84 33.41 58.23
N ALA A 530 44.91 34.59 57.61
CA ALA A 530 44.00 34.97 56.53
C ALA A 530 44.11 34.04 55.31
N GLN A 531 45.34 33.66 54.92
CA GLN A 531 45.56 32.70 53.84
C GLN A 531 44.97 31.32 54.14
N VAL A 532 45.17 30.81 55.36
CA VAL A 532 44.62 29.51 55.78
C VAL A 532 43.07 29.53 55.78
N ARG A 533 42.45 30.62 56.24
CA ARG A 533 40.99 30.79 56.20
C ARG A 533 40.44 30.80 54.77
N SER A 534 41.10 31.50 53.85
CA SER A 534 40.72 31.52 52.44
C SER A 534 40.80 30.13 51.81
N ALA A 535 41.88 29.38 52.07
CA ALA A 535 42.04 28.02 51.59
C ALA A 535 40.93 27.09 52.12
N LEU A 536 40.55 27.23 53.40
CA LEU A 536 39.47 26.45 54.00
C LEU A 536 38.11 26.69 53.32
N LEU A 537 37.77 27.95 53.03
CA LEU A 537 36.53 28.32 52.33
C LEU A 537 36.49 27.76 50.90
N GLN A 538 37.60 27.84 50.18
CA GLN A 538 37.69 27.29 48.83
C GLN A 538 37.43 25.78 48.83
N ARG A 539 38.04 25.03 49.77
CA ARG A 539 37.81 23.58 49.89
C ARG A 539 36.38 23.20 50.25
N GLN A 540 35.69 24.03 51.02
CA GLN A 540 34.28 23.83 51.34
C GLN A 540 33.39 23.97 50.10
N HIS A 541 33.62 25.00 49.28
CA HIS A 541 32.86 25.22 48.05
C HIS A 541 33.09 24.12 46.99
N GLU A 542 34.35 23.67 46.85
CA GLU A 542 34.69 22.55 45.96
C GLU A 542 33.97 21.25 46.37
N ALA A 543 33.78 21.01 47.67
CA ALA A 543 33.05 19.83 48.17
C ALA A 543 31.55 19.88 47.84
N GLU A 544 30.91 21.04 48.00
CA GLU A 544 29.50 21.26 47.63
C GLU A 544 29.26 21.01 46.14
N THR A 545 30.17 21.49 45.28
CA THR A 545 30.09 21.30 43.82
C THR A 545 30.15 19.82 43.44
N THR A 546 31.09 19.06 44.01
CA THR A 546 31.20 17.62 43.75
C THR A 546 29.99 16.82 44.23
N ALA A 547 29.32 17.25 45.30
CA ALA A 547 28.10 16.61 45.78
C ALA A 547 26.92 16.84 44.81
N ALA A 548 26.82 18.03 44.22
CA ALA A 548 25.80 18.34 43.22
C ALA A 548 25.97 17.50 41.94
N GLU A 549 27.20 17.35 41.44
CA GLU A 549 27.49 16.52 40.26
C GLU A 549 27.08 15.05 40.46
N LEU A 550 27.36 14.48 41.64
CA LEU A 550 26.96 13.10 41.96
C LEU A 550 25.43 12.96 42.04
N SER A 551 24.75 13.96 42.59
CA SER A 551 23.28 13.97 42.65
C SER A 551 22.67 13.99 41.24
N GLN A 552 23.23 14.80 40.33
CA GLN A 552 22.79 14.86 38.94
C GLN A 552 22.98 13.51 38.22
N ALA A 553 24.17 12.92 38.30
CA ALA A 553 24.46 11.64 37.65
C ALA A 553 23.56 10.49 38.16
N LYS A 554 23.19 10.52 39.46
CA LYS A 554 22.23 9.56 40.03
C LYS A 554 20.80 9.76 39.49
N ALA A 555 20.39 11.00 39.22
CA ALA A 555 19.10 11.29 38.62
C ALA A 555 19.04 10.76 37.17
N GLU A 556 20.07 11.02 36.37
CA GLU A 556 20.18 10.51 34.98
C GLU A 556 20.09 8.98 34.90
N LEU A 557 20.73 8.27 35.85
CA LEU A 557 20.61 6.80 35.94
C LEU A 557 19.21 6.33 36.32
N SER A 558 18.52 7.08 37.19
CA SER A 558 17.13 6.77 37.57
C SER A 558 16.19 6.91 36.38
N ASP A 559 16.34 7.97 35.59
CA ASP A 559 15.53 8.22 34.39
C ASP A 559 15.79 7.14 33.33
N ALA A 560 17.06 6.78 33.10
CA ALA A 560 17.42 5.70 32.17
C ALA A 560 16.81 4.34 32.57
N ARG A 561 16.73 4.04 33.88
CA ARG A 561 16.06 2.82 34.40
C ARG A 561 14.56 2.85 34.16
N ALA A 562 13.91 4.00 34.35
CA ALA A 562 12.49 4.15 34.08
C ALA A 562 12.18 3.91 32.59
N GLU A 563 12.96 4.50 31.69
CA GLU A 563 12.83 4.30 30.25
C GLU A 563 13.02 2.84 29.82
N LEU A 564 13.99 2.13 30.42
CA LEU A 564 14.21 0.71 30.12
C LEU A 564 13.03 -0.14 30.59
N SER A 565 12.48 0.16 31.77
CA SER A 565 11.30 -0.53 32.31
C SER A 565 10.07 -0.31 31.42
N GLU A 566 9.86 0.90 30.91
CA GLU A 566 8.78 1.22 29.98
C GLU A 566 8.95 0.47 28.65
N ALA A 567 10.17 0.43 28.10
CA ALA A 567 10.46 -0.34 26.89
C ALA A 567 10.21 -1.85 27.07
N GLN A 568 10.52 -2.41 28.25
CA GLN A 568 10.24 -3.81 28.60
C GLN A 568 8.73 -4.11 28.70
N ALA A 569 7.97 -3.19 29.28
CA ALA A 569 6.51 -3.30 29.31
C ALA A 569 5.92 -3.27 27.89
N GLY A 570 6.40 -2.34 27.05
CA GLY A 570 6.01 -2.23 25.64
C GLY A 570 6.31 -3.50 24.83
N LEU A 571 7.51 -4.09 24.99
CA LEU A 571 7.85 -5.35 24.33
C LEU A 571 6.93 -6.51 24.77
N SER A 572 6.62 -6.60 26.07
CA SER A 572 5.73 -7.64 26.61
C SER A 572 4.31 -7.53 26.05
N GLN A 573 3.77 -6.31 25.95
CA GLN A 573 2.46 -6.08 25.33
C GLN A 573 2.47 -6.48 23.84
N MET A 574 3.53 -6.15 23.11
CA MET A 574 3.62 -6.47 21.69
C MET A 574 3.80 -7.97 21.44
N GLN A 575 4.50 -8.68 22.33
CA GLN A 575 4.57 -10.15 22.32
C GLN A 575 3.21 -10.80 22.58
N ALA A 576 2.40 -10.24 23.49
CA ALA A 576 1.03 -10.70 23.70
C ALA A 576 0.17 -10.49 22.44
N ALA A 577 0.24 -9.30 21.83
CA ALA A 577 -0.46 -9.01 20.57
C ALA A 577 -0.01 -9.92 19.42
N LEU A 578 1.28 -10.27 19.35
CA LEU A 578 1.81 -11.21 18.35
C LEU A 578 1.31 -12.64 18.60
N SER A 579 1.13 -13.04 19.87
CA SER A 579 0.50 -14.32 20.23
C SER A 579 -0.96 -14.35 19.82
N GLU A 580 -1.70 -13.26 20.05
CA GLU A 580 -3.10 -13.11 19.62
C GLU A 580 -3.22 -13.17 18.08
N THR A 581 -2.37 -12.42 17.37
CA THR A 581 -2.31 -12.45 15.90
C THR A 581 -2.00 -13.87 15.36
N ARG A 582 -1.19 -14.65 16.07
CA ARG A 582 -0.93 -16.06 15.72
C ARG A 582 -2.14 -16.97 15.96
N ASN A 583 -2.93 -16.70 16.99
CA ASN A 583 -4.16 -17.44 17.26
C ASN A 583 -5.21 -17.12 16.18
N ASP A 584 -5.42 -15.84 15.88
CA ASP A 584 -6.32 -15.39 14.80
C ASP A 584 -5.93 -16.02 13.46
N LEU A 585 -4.62 -16.11 13.18
CA LEU A 585 -4.11 -16.80 12.00
C LEU A 585 -4.42 -18.31 12.02
N SER A 586 -4.29 -18.95 13.18
CA SER A 586 -4.65 -20.36 13.32
C SER A 586 -6.12 -20.59 13.01
N GLU A 587 -7.00 -19.72 13.53
CA GLU A 587 -8.43 -19.75 13.22
C GLU A 587 -8.68 -19.50 11.73
N ALA A 588 -8.05 -18.47 11.14
CA ALA A 588 -8.15 -18.18 9.71
C ALA A 588 -7.68 -19.36 8.84
N ARG A 589 -6.61 -20.08 9.26
CA ARG A 589 -6.16 -21.31 8.58
C ARG A 589 -7.17 -22.44 8.68
N THR A 590 -7.85 -22.58 9.81
CA THR A 590 -8.92 -23.59 9.92
C THR A 590 -10.11 -23.25 9.03
N GLU A 591 -10.48 -21.97 8.92
CA GLU A 591 -11.54 -21.53 8.01
C GLU A 591 -11.11 -21.72 6.55
N GLN A 592 -9.86 -21.40 6.21
CA GLN A 592 -9.28 -21.65 4.90
C GLN A 592 -9.31 -23.15 4.52
N ALA A 593 -9.08 -24.04 5.49
CA ALA A 593 -9.19 -25.48 5.28
C ALA A 593 -10.64 -25.91 5.02
N ARG A 594 -11.62 -25.32 5.72
CA ARG A 594 -13.05 -25.55 5.46
C ARG A 594 -13.46 -25.05 4.07
N GLU A 595 -13.03 -23.86 3.67
CA GLU A 595 -13.27 -23.32 2.33
C GLU A 595 -12.62 -24.20 1.24
N ALA A 596 -11.42 -24.73 1.50
CA ALA A 596 -10.75 -25.65 0.59
C ALA A 596 -11.50 -26.99 0.46
N GLU A 597 -12.03 -27.53 1.56
CA GLU A 597 -12.92 -28.68 1.53
C GLU A 597 -14.22 -28.38 0.76
N ALA A 598 -14.84 -27.22 0.99
CA ALA A 598 -16.05 -26.79 0.28
C ALA A 598 -15.80 -26.66 -1.23
N ALA A 599 -14.70 -26.01 -1.63
CA ALA A 599 -14.30 -25.92 -3.04
C ALA A 599 -14.01 -27.31 -3.65
N THR A 600 -13.44 -28.24 -2.87
CA THR A 600 -13.20 -29.62 -3.32
C THR A 600 -14.51 -30.38 -3.51
N ARG A 601 -15.49 -30.21 -2.60
CA ARG A 601 -16.84 -30.78 -2.74
C ARG A 601 -17.54 -30.21 -3.97
N LEU A 602 -17.55 -28.89 -4.14
CA LEU A 602 -18.14 -28.23 -5.31
C LEU A 602 -17.47 -28.67 -6.62
N ARG A 603 -16.17 -28.95 -6.62
CA ARG A 603 -15.49 -29.53 -7.79
C ARG A 603 -15.95 -30.95 -8.08
N ALA A 604 -16.13 -31.77 -7.05
CA ALA A 604 -16.70 -33.12 -7.21
C ALA A 604 -18.15 -33.06 -7.72
N ASP A 605 -18.96 -32.13 -7.22
CA ASP A 605 -20.31 -31.88 -7.70
C ASP A 605 -20.30 -31.40 -9.15
N LEU A 606 -19.42 -30.46 -9.52
CA LEU A 606 -19.23 -29.99 -10.89
C LEU A 606 -18.79 -31.13 -11.82
N GLU A 607 -17.92 -32.03 -11.36
CA GLU A 607 -17.50 -33.20 -12.12
C GLU A 607 -18.64 -34.21 -12.28
N THR A 608 -19.45 -34.39 -11.25
CA THR A 608 -20.67 -35.22 -11.29
C THR A 608 -21.70 -34.64 -12.25
N ALA A 609 -21.97 -33.33 -12.18
CA ALA A 609 -22.84 -32.62 -13.11
C ALA A 609 -22.29 -32.68 -14.56
N ARG A 610 -20.97 -32.62 -14.75
CA ARG A 610 -20.34 -32.84 -16.07
C ARG A 610 -20.61 -34.25 -16.59
N LYS A 611 -20.53 -35.27 -15.75
CA LYS A 611 -20.85 -36.66 -16.11
C LYS A 611 -22.34 -36.82 -16.42
N SER A 612 -23.24 -36.34 -15.55
CA SER A 612 -24.70 -36.32 -15.78
C SER A 612 -25.05 -35.67 -17.10
N ALA A 613 -24.51 -34.48 -17.38
CA ALA A 613 -24.77 -33.79 -18.63
C ALA A 613 -24.20 -34.52 -19.86
N GLN A 614 -23.10 -35.27 -19.71
CA GLN A 614 -22.57 -36.12 -20.77
C GLN A 614 -23.50 -37.32 -21.00
N GLU A 615 -23.92 -38.02 -19.95
CA GLU A 615 -24.87 -39.14 -20.03
C GLU A 615 -26.20 -38.69 -20.64
N MET A 616 -26.68 -37.52 -20.26
CA MET A 616 -27.88 -36.91 -20.81
C MET A 616 -27.71 -36.54 -22.28
N GLN A 617 -26.53 -36.06 -22.67
CA GLN A 617 -26.18 -35.82 -24.07
C GLN A 617 -26.14 -37.12 -24.87
N ASP A 618 -25.61 -38.20 -24.30
CA ASP A 618 -25.57 -39.53 -24.92
C ASP A 618 -26.99 -40.10 -25.05
N HIS A 619 -27.83 -39.97 -24.02
CA HIS A 619 -29.22 -40.42 -24.06
C HIS A 619 -30.04 -39.63 -25.10
N LEU A 620 -29.78 -38.32 -25.18
CA LEU A 620 -30.28 -37.44 -26.22
C LEU A 620 -29.91 -37.95 -27.61
N GLN A 621 -28.64 -38.28 -27.83
CA GLN A 621 -28.15 -38.83 -29.09
C GLN A 621 -28.86 -40.16 -29.44
N ASP A 622 -29.06 -41.04 -28.48
CA ASP A 622 -29.78 -42.30 -28.71
C ASP A 622 -31.25 -42.08 -29.05
N ARG A 623 -31.93 -41.14 -28.40
CA ARG A 623 -33.30 -40.77 -28.76
C ARG A 623 -33.39 -40.15 -30.14
N PHE A 624 -32.42 -39.31 -30.50
CA PHE A 624 -32.29 -38.80 -31.87
C PHE A 624 -32.07 -39.95 -32.88
N ARG A 625 -31.23 -40.95 -32.58
CA ARG A 625 -31.07 -42.15 -33.45
C ARG A 625 -32.39 -42.90 -33.60
N GLU A 626 -33.15 -43.05 -32.52
CA GLU A 626 -34.45 -43.71 -32.57
C GLU A 626 -35.46 -42.94 -33.45
N VAL A 627 -35.57 -41.63 -33.25
CA VAL A 627 -36.36 -40.74 -34.11
C VAL A 627 -35.90 -40.83 -35.56
N ALA A 628 -34.60 -41.00 -35.82
CA ALA A 628 -34.04 -41.20 -37.16
C ALA A 628 -34.65 -42.39 -37.85
N THR A 629 -34.62 -43.49 -37.12
CA THR A 629 -34.99 -44.80 -37.61
C THR A 629 -36.48 -44.83 -37.86
N LEU A 630 -37.26 -44.22 -36.96
CA LEU A 630 -38.69 -44.03 -37.12
C LEU A 630 -39.03 -43.11 -38.30
N THR A 631 -38.28 -42.03 -38.51
CA THR A 631 -38.48 -41.12 -39.64
C THR A 631 -38.18 -41.82 -40.97
N GLN A 632 -37.07 -42.56 -41.06
CA GLN A 632 -36.76 -43.38 -42.24
C GLN A 632 -37.84 -44.44 -42.50
N TYR A 633 -38.34 -45.09 -41.45
CA TYR A 633 -39.43 -46.05 -41.56
C TYR A 633 -40.72 -45.38 -42.07
N ALA A 634 -41.08 -44.21 -41.53
CA ALA A 634 -42.23 -43.43 -41.97
C ALA A 634 -42.10 -43.00 -43.44
N MET A 635 -40.94 -42.50 -43.86
CA MET A 635 -40.67 -42.16 -45.27
C MET A 635 -40.82 -43.38 -46.19
N LYS A 636 -40.34 -44.56 -45.76
CA LYS A 636 -40.51 -45.80 -46.51
C LYS A 636 -41.99 -46.20 -46.62
N GLN A 637 -42.74 -46.13 -45.52
CA GLN A 637 -44.17 -46.43 -45.52
C GLN A 637 -44.96 -45.44 -46.39
N GLN A 638 -44.59 -44.16 -46.39
CA GLN A 638 -45.20 -43.17 -47.28
C GLN A 638 -44.98 -43.51 -48.76
N GLY A 639 -43.76 -43.90 -49.15
CA GLY A 639 -43.50 -44.37 -50.51
C GLY A 639 -44.29 -45.63 -50.89
N GLU A 640 -44.49 -46.57 -49.95
CA GLU A 640 -45.35 -47.74 -50.15
C GLU A 640 -46.83 -47.34 -50.33
N ILE A 641 -47.33 -46.38 -49.54
CA ILE A 641 -48.68 -45.82 -49.67
C ILE A 641 -48.86 -45.15 -51.04
N ASP A 642 -47.90 -44.35 -51.50
CA ASP A 642 -47.98 -43.69 -52.81
C ASP A 642 -48.00 -44.71 -53.96
N THR A 643 -47.23 -45.80 -53.82
CA THR A 643 -47.23 -46.92 -54.77
C THR A 643 -48.58 -47.65 -54.77
N LEU A 644 -49.19 -47.85 -53.59
CA LEU A 644 -50.53 -48.43 -53.47
C LEU A 644 -51.61 -47.52 -54.04
N HIS A 645 -51.55 -46.21 -53.80
CA HIS A 645 -52.46 -45.24 -54.40
C HIS A 645 -52.39 -45.28 -55.93
N SER A 646 -51.19 -45.35 -56.51
CA SER A 646 -51.01 -45.51 -57.97
C SER A 646 -51.62 -46.82 -58.49
N ARG A 647 -51.47 -47.93 -57.76
CA ARG A 647 -52.11 -49.22 -58.10
C ARG A 647 -53.63 -49.18 -57.99
N VAL A 648 -54.18 -48.54 -56.96
CA VAL A 648 -55.63 -48.36 -56.78
C VAL A 648 -56.20 -47.53 -57.91
N ALA A 649 -55.54 -46.43 -58.30
CA ALA A 649 -55.94 -45.64 -59.47
C ALA A 649 -55.96 -46.49 -60.75
N THR A 650 -54.91 -47.28 -60.98
CA THR A 650 -54.81 -48.18 -62.14
C THR A 650 -55.90 -49.26 -62.15
N LEU A 651 -56.26 -49.80 -60.98
CA LEU A 651 -57.34 -50.79 -60.84
C LEU A 651 -58.72 -50.14 -61.05
N GLY A 652 -58.91 -48.91 -60.59
CA GLY A 652 -60.11 -48.11 -60.87
C GLY A 652 -60.34 -47.94 -62.37
N ASP A 653 -59.30 -47.59 -63.13
CA ASP A 653 -59.36 -47.49 -64.59
C ASP A 653 -59.70 -48.83 -65.27
N LYS A 654 -59.17 -49.94 -64.76
CA LYS A 654 -59.48 -51.29 -65.28
C LYS A 654 -60.91 -51.71 -64.97
N LEU A 655 -61.41 -51.38 -63.77
CA LEU A 655 -62.79 -51.67 -63.38
C LEU A 655 -63.78 -50.88 -64.26
N ALA A 656 -63.53 -49.59 -64.47
CA ALA A 656 -64.36 -48.75 -65.35
C ALA A 656 -64.41 -49.29 -66.79
N LYS A 657 -63.28 -49.79 -67.32
CA LYS A 657 -63.23 -50.48 -68.62
C LYS A 657 -64.01 -51.80 -68.61
N GLY A 658 -63.91 -52.57 -67.53
CA GLY A 658 -64.64 -53.82 -67.35
C GLY A 658 -66.16 -53.63 -67.26
N GLU A 659 -66.62 -52.63 -66.51
CA GLU A 659 -68.04 -52.26 -66.42
C GLU A 659 -68.59 -51.83 -67.77
N SER A 660 -67.82 -51.03 -68.52
CA SER A 660 -68.17 -50.64 -69.89
C SER A 660 -68.30 -51.85 -70.82
N ALA A 661 -67.36 -52.80 -70.75
CA ALA A 661 -67.41 -54.03 -71.55
C ALA A 661 -68.59 -54.94 -71.15
N ASN A 662 -68.90 -55.05 -69.86
CA ASN A 662 -70.02 -55.85 -69.37
C ASN A 662 -71.38 -55.24 -69.76
N ALA A 663 -71.47 -53.90 -69.79
CA ALA A 663 -72.65 -53.19 -70.28
C ALA A 663 -72.88 -53.44 -71.78
N VAL A 664 -71.82 -53.58 -72.58
CA VAL A 664 -71.90 -53.96 -74.01
C VAL A 664 -72.35 -55.40 -74.15
N LEU A 665 -71.74 -56.34 -73.43
CA LEU A 665 -72.10 -57.76 -73.45
C LEU A 665 -73.55 -58.02 -73.01
N SER A 666 -74.01 -57.31 -71.97
CA SER A 666 -75.40 -57.40 -71.50
C SER A 666 -76.38 -56.95 -72.59
N ARG A 667 -76.04 -55.87 -73.32
CA ARG A 667 -76.84 -55.39 -74.47
C ARG A 667 -76.88 -56.43 -75.59
N ASP A 668 -75.73 -57.01 -75.95
CA ASP A 668 -75.65 -58.04 -77.00
C ASP A 668 -76.42 -59.31 -76.62
N SER A 669 -76.34 -59.74 -75.36
CA SER A 669 -77.10 -60.89 -74.86
C SER A 669 -78.62 -60.64 -74.90
N ALA A 670 -79.08 -59.42 -74.56
CA ALA A 670 -80.49 -59.08 -74.62
C ALA A 670 -81.00 -59.09 -76.07
N GLN A 671 -80.18 -58.62 -77.01
CA GLN A 671 -80.48 -58.67 -78.44
C GLN A 671 -80.58 -60.12 -78.95
N ARG A 672 -79.63 -60.99 -78.61
CA ARG A 672 -79.68 -62.41 -78.97
C ARG A 672 -80.90 -63.15 -78.40
N VAL A 673 -81.31 -62.82 -77.18
CA VAL A 673 -82.54 -63.38 -76.59
C VAL A 673 -83.78 -62.94 -77.37
N SER A 674 -83.82 -61.68 -77.82
CA SER A 674 -84.89 -61.18 -78.69
C SER A 674 -84.91 -61.87 -80.06
N GLU A 675 -83.74 -62.11 -80.66
CA GLU A 675 -83.63 -62.85 -81.94
C GLU A 675 -84.06 -64.31 -81.79
N MET A 676 -83.68 -64.98 -80.70
CA MET A 676 -84.14 -66.33 -80.39
C MET A 676 -85.67 -66.39 -80.20
N ALA A 677 -86.26 -65.38 -79.55
CA ALA A 677 -87.70 -65.31 -79.37
C ALA A 677 -88.43 -65.17 -80.73
N ALA A 678 -87.91 -64.36 -81.64
CA ALA A 678 -88.45 -64.23 -83.00
C ALA A 678 -88.36 -65.54 -83.79
N LEU A 679 -87.18 -66.20 -83.77
CA LEU A 679 -87.00 -67.51 -84.41
C LEU A 679 -87.94 -68.59 -83.85
N HIS A 680 -88.25 -68.53 -82.55
CA HIS A 680 -89.18 -69.47 -81.93
C HIS A 680 -90.62 -69.27 -82.43
N VAL A 681 -91.03 -68.02 -82.68
CA VAL A 681 -92.32 -67.70 -83.29
C VAL A 681 -92.37 -68.22 -84.72
N ASP A 682 -91.32 -67.99 -85.52
CA ASP A 682 -91.23 -68.48 -86.90
C ASP A 682 -91.29 -70.01 -86.98
N LEU A 683 -90.56 -70.72 -86.10
CA LEU A 683 -90.61 -72.18 -85.98
C LEU A 683 -92.00 -72.69 -85.62
N SER A 684 -92.72 -71.95 -84.78
CA SER A 684 -94.09 -72.29 -84.39
C SER A 684 -95.06 -72.13 -85.56
N SER A 685 -94.89 -71.08 -86.37
CA SER A 685 -95.65 -70.88 -87.62
C SER A 685 -95.36 -71.99 -88.62
N LEU A 686 -94.08 -72.31 -88.86
CA LEU A 686 -93.69 -73.35 -89.82
C LEU A 686 -94.24 -74.73 -89.42
N ARG A 687 -94.28 -75.00 -88.12
CA ARG A 687 -94.86 -76.24 -87.57
C ARG A 687 -96.38 -76.29 -87.75
N TYR A 688 -97.06 -75.15 -87.67
CA TYR A 688 -98.48 -75.03 -87.99
C TYR A 688 -98.74 -75.28 -89.48
N ASP A 689 -97.97 -74.64 -90.36
CA ASP A 689 -98.07 -74.82 -91.82
C ASP A 689 -97.79 -76.26 -92.25
N LEU A 690 -96.78 -76.90 -91.64
CA LEU A 690 -96.47 -78.31 -91.87
C LEU A 690 -97.64 -79.23 -91.44
N SER A 691 -98.26 -78.94 -90.30
CA SER A 691 -99.44 -79.66 -89.84
C SER A 691 -100.62 -79.50 -90.80
N ALA A 692 -100.84 -78.30 -91.33
CA ALA A 692 -101.90 -78.04 -92.31
C ALA A 692 -101.64 -78.79 -93.63
N ALA A 693 -100.42 -78.74 -94.15
CA ALA A 693 -100.02 -79.49 -95.34
C ALA A 693 -100.13 -81.01 -95.17
N MET A 694 -99.83 -81.54 -93.97
CA MET A 694 -100.03 -82.95 -93.64
C MET A 694 -101.51 -83.34 -93.65
N GLN A 695 -102.40 -82.49 -93.12
CA GLN A 695 -103.85 -82.73 -93.18
C GLN A 695 -104.39 -82.69 -94.60
N GLU A 696 -103.90 -81.77 -95.44
CA GLU A 696 -104.27 -81.66 -96.85
C GLU A 696 -103.79 -82.88 -97.65
N ARG A 697 -102.57 -83.34 -97.40
CA ARG A 697 -102.05 -84.60 -97.94
C ARG A 697 -102.94 -85.78 -97.55
N ASP A 698 -103.36 -85.87 -96.29
CA ASP A 698 -104.20 -86.97 -95.80
C ASP A 698 -105.64 -86.87 -96.33
N ALA A 699 -106.14 -85.66 -96.63
CA ALA A 699 -107.40 -85.46 -97.34
C ALA A 699 -107.31 -85.92 -98.81
N LEU A 700 -106.27 -85.49 -99.53
CA LEU A 700 -105.99 -85.94 -100.91
C LEU A 700 -105.77 -87.45 -100.99
N ALA A 701 -105.08 -88.05 -100.01
CA ALA A 701 -104.89 -89.49 -99.95
C ALA A 701 -106.23 -90.25 -99.78
N ARG A 702 -107.16 -89.70 -98.99
CA ARG A 702 -108.52 -90.23 -98.86
C ARG A 702 -109.33 -90.07 -100.16
N GLU A 703 -109.18 -88.96 -100.86
CA GLU A 703 -109.82 -88.71 -102.16
C GLU A 703 -109.30 -89.68 -103.24
N VAL A 704 -107.99 -89.89 -103.30
CA VAL A 704 -107.34 -90.87 -104.20
C VAL A 704 -107.80 -92.29 -103.86
N ALA A 705 -107.94 -92.63 -102.57
CA ALA A 705 -108.47 -93.92 -102.15
C ALA A 705 -109.95 -94.10 -102.56
N ALA A 706 -110.78 -93.07 -102.41
CA ALA A 706 -112.18 -93.07 -102.84
C ALA A 706 -112.34 -93.18 -104.37
N LEU A 707 -111.47 -92.53 -105.14
CA LEU A 707 -111.41 -92.66 -106.59
C LEU A 707 -110.98 -94.07 -107.03
N ARG A 708 -110.10 -94.73 -106.26
CA ARG A 708 -109.64 -96.11 -106.54
C ARG A 708 -110.69 -97.18 -106.20
N SER A 709 -111.61 -96.93 -105.27
CA SER A 709 -112.67 -97.88 -104.88
C SER A 709 -114.01 -97.67 -105.59
N SER A 710 -114.12 -96.66 -106.47
CA SER A 710 -115.35 -96.37 -107.22
C SER A 710 -115.65 -97.42 -108.30
N THR A 711 -116.82 -98.06 -108.20
CA THR A 711 -117.34 -99.06 -109.14
C THR A 711 -118.08 -98.45 -110.34
N SER A 712 -118.07 -97.11 -110.48
CA SER A 712 -118.73 -96.41 -111.59
C SER A 712 -117.92 -96.50 -112.89
N TRP A 713 -118.49 -97.18 -113.89
CA TRP A 713 -117.87 -97.42 -115.21
C TRP A 713 -117.58 -96.13 -116.00
N ARG A 714 -118.28 -95.02 -115.70
CA ARG A 714 -118.05 -93.71 -116.31
C ARG A 714 -116.75 -93.03 -115.84
N ILE A 715 -116.20 -93.41 -114.69
CA ILE A 715 -114.96 -92.81 -114.12
C ILE A 715 -113.74 -93.73 -114.32
N THR A 716 -113.93 -95.04 -114.30
CA THR A 716 -112.82 -96.02 -114.37
C THR A 716 -112.25 -96.26 -115.77
N GLY A 717 -112.97 -95.85 -116.83
CA GLY A 717 -112.52 -95.98 -118.23
C GLY A 717 -111.30 -95.13 -118.60
N PRO A 718 -111.31 -93.80 -118.36
CA PRO A 718 -110.18 -92.93 -118.68
C PRO A 718 -108.93 -93.22 -117.85
N LEU A 719 -109.09 -93.54 -116.55
CA LEU A 719 -108.00 -93.80 -115.61
C LEU A 719 -107.16 -95.04 -115.97
N ARG A 720 -107.77 -96.12 -116.50
CA ARG A 720 -107.00 -97.28 -116.98
C ARG A 720 -106.14 -96.97 -118.22
N ARG A 721 -106.48 -95.94 -119.00
CA ARG A 721 -105.71 -95.51 -120.17
C ARG A 721 -104.48 -94.68 -119.77
N MET A 722 -104.59 -93.85 -118.73
CA MET A 722 -103.45 -93.08 -118.20
C MET A 722 -102.47 -93.92 -117.38
N ILE A 723 -102.92 -94.91 -116.60
CA ILE A 723 -101.99 -95.81 -115.85
C ILE A 723 -101.09 -96.62 -116.81
N ARG A 724 -101.52 -96.88 -118.06
CA ARG A 724 -100.65 -97.48 -119.09
C ARG A 724 -99.62 -96.51 -119.66
N LEU A 725 -99.84 -95.20 -119.57
CA LEU A 725 -98.92 -94.17 -120.09
C LEU A 725 -97.86 -93.77 -119.06
N VAL A 726 -98.16 -93.78 -117.76
CA VAL A 726 -97.21 -93.38 -116.71
C VAL A 726 -96.23 -94.48 -116.31
N ARG A 727 -96.47 -95.76 -116.67
CA ARG A 727 -95.50 -96.86 -116.45
C ARG A 727 -94.30 -96.86 -117.41
N ARG A 728 -94.14 -95.82 -118.23
CA ARG A 728 -92.95 -95.55 -119.06
C ARG A 728 -92.51 -94.11 -118.84
N GLY A 729 -91.78 -93.89 -117.75
CA GLY A 729 -91.18 -92.62 -117.34
C GLY A 729 -90.34 -92.86 -116.11
#